data_AF-A0A944A6Y9-F1
#
_entry.id   AF-A0A944A6Y9-F1
#
_cell.length_a   1.000
_cell.length_b   1.000
_cell.length_c   1.000
_cell.angle_alpha   90.00
_cell.angle_beta   90.00
_cell.angle_gamma   90.00
#
_symmetry.space_group_name_H-M   'P 1'
#
loop_
_entity.id
_entity.type
_entity.pdbx_description
1 polymer ?
#
loop_
_entity_poly.entity_id
_entity_poly.type
_entity_poly.pdbx_seq_one_letter_code
_entity_poly.pdbx_strand_id
1 'polypeptide(L)'
;MKKQMLACLLSATLIVGLVPATVWADDLIQPPVADANENTDCADDVTDSDRGTSEGVDEGSDDNEFLPTDKPEEETVEQYESEDKVSTEAVKVTTEDELNEQIESGTEYIELADDIKLTSALTIDNPVTIDGANEFTIKGFIKLKNGTLQNVTIEPDMDKFKNSFLTIGSSEINTIKMENVTVNFDVNIHDAGAALVVGGNNSDITINDCLFKNDAVNDSVNGATEWSYGLYMNGQGDDGSFTFKNNEFNGAFRTMLPNINGTVIIEDNKFTNTVADVVNGPTGGSGSQATCITSANSEAHDFTITGNTFDNAGAFYFQKTENAKVKDNTFKFDKVDGHYIQVAGRAGHSLDLTDNTFEVGENNLVVIDVTAAPVILPAGQHAVTYWPWYETPEDKKPDDYTSYQYAYNEDGSKTFYPASEGALEAFINPKEGNNGAEENDIIVLDSNIEIRETIATDKDITIDLNNKTITGNDVRVFHVTDGTLTLTGEGTVTSHRESGLDQSSSVIRVGDNSTNTSPNLVIDKDVTIDAPDTYGVTIFGKSDKQTATINGKIITDSSSALSGNGSNEFGETEITIGSSAVLESKNAVAIYQPQRGTLNIEGATVIGKGGIEAKAGTINISGDANITATGEPSQVPNGNGTSTSGYAVAVVNTQGGYDGSPIVNIEDGTVNGDVAILNDSTNPIPEREGDINITGGTFTPATNEHDIKPFLPEGHSLKEVVDANGNKHYIVDTIEHNSSEAKIGDRFYNTLQEAIDDVEDGETITVLTDNLFARVSGNKTFAIEKGLGVHKVNLSAADGYKLYDNNDGTYTVKKNKSSSSGSHSLSYGYKIIIAENIENGKIKVNRSNAEEGDTVVITVTPDNGYEINKVYVKDSDDKKLKLKDIGNGEYTFEMPDSKVEVKATFIKAEENSIMPEEIPSEKKIILTINEKVAMVFGNVVMNDVAPIIRNDRTMLPIRFIAQSLGATVTWDEQFQKVTIMKDDLKIEIIIGSQTAFINGVGIELDSPAFVENDRTYLPLRFVAENLGASLIWDEQSKQITIIPVE
;
A
#
# COMPACT_ATOMS: atom_id res chain seq x y z
N MET A 1 -11.29 44.25 35.40
CA MET A 1 -10.59 45.54 35.19
C MET A 1 -9.09 45.23 35.19
N LYS A 2 -8.25 45.55 34.18
CA LYS A 2 -7.59 46.86 33.91
C LYS A 2 -7.22 47.59 35.22
N LYS A 3 -5.97 47.98 35.52
CA LYS A 3 -4.61 47.92 34.90
C LYS A 3 -3.60 48.03 36.11
N GLN A 4 -2.27 47.80 36.09
CA GLN A 4 -1.19 48.37 35.26
C GLN A 4 0.22 47.93 35.80
N MET A 5 1.23 47.68 34.92
CA MET A 5 2.67 48.14 34.97
C MET A 5 3.60 47.89 36.20
N LEU A 6 4.95 47.73 36.14
CA LEU A 6 6.03 47.67 35.10
C LEU A 6 7.38 47.24 35.79
N ALA A 7 8.02 46.08 35.53
CA ALA A 7 9.11 45.70 34.59
C ALA A 7 10.61 46.05 34.93
N CYS A 8 11.56 45.27 34.34
CA CYS A 8 13.03 45.46 34.15
C CYS A 8 14.06 45.13 35.28
N LEU A 9 15.34 44.70 35.05
CA LEU A 9 16.09 43.99 33.95
C LEU A 9 17.58 43.67 34.40
N LEU A 10 18.40 42.94 33.60
CA LEU A 10 19.88 42.62 33.69
C LEU A 10 20.34 41.54 34.75
N SER A 11 21.50 40.82 34.71
CA SER A 11 22.56 40.40 33.72
C SER A 11 23.73 39.66 34.49
N ALA A 12 24.73 38.90 33.99
CA ALA A 12 25.05 38.05 32.80
C ALA A 12 26.48 37.40 32.97
N THR A 13 26.97 36.55 32.02
CA THR A 13 28.34 35.89 31.92
C THR A 13 28.66 34.77 32.97
N LEU A 14 29.27 33.58 32.73
CA LEU A 14 30.19 32.94 31.73
C LEU A 14 31.70 33.30 31.91
N ILE A 15 32.76 32.47 31.74
CA ILE A 15 33.06 31.19 30.98
C ILE A 15 34.25 30.39 31.66
N VAL A 16 34.68 29.23 31.07
CA VAL A 16 35.97 28.44 31.19
C VAL A 16 36.01 27.24 32.19
N GLY A 17 36.42 26.01 31.83
CA GLY A 17 36.73 25.40 30.50
C GLY A 17 37.62 24.12 30.51
N LEU A 18 37.89 23.57 29.31
CA LEU A 18 38.90 22.54 28.91
C LEU A 18 38.62 21.01 29.07
N VAL A 19 39.30 20.24 28.20
CA VAL A 19 39.03 18.91 27.56
C VAL A 19 40.38 18.40 26.95
N PRO A 20 40.67 17.11 26.58
CA PRO A 20 39.89 15.85 26.46
C PRO A 20 40.50 14.57 27.14
N ALA A 21 39.84 13.41 26.97
CA ALA A 21 40.44 12.06 26.85
C ALA A 21 39.50 11.08 26.08
N THR A 22 39.98 9.95 25.56
CA THR A 22 39.30 9.18 24.49
C THR A 22 39.33 7.64 24.57
N VAL A 23 38.15 7.02 24.37
CA VAL A 23 37.87 5.72 23.68
C VAL A 23 38.23 4.41 24.43
N TRP A 24 37.63 3.31 23.93
CA TRP A 24 37.71 1.87 24.30
C TRP A 24 36.86 1.43 25.50
N ALA A 25 36.15 0.29 25.50
CA ALA A 25 35.46 -0.50 24.45
C ALA A 25 34.74 -1.69 25.13
N ASP A 26 33.60 -2.12 24.55
CA ASP A 26 32.95 -3.44 24.65
C ASP A 26 32.40 -4.03 25.98
N ASP A 27 31.43 -4.92 25.75
CA ASP A 27 30.94 -6.07 26.54
C ASP A 27 29.83 -5.97 27.62
N LEU A 28 28.76 -6.71 27.31
CA LEU A 28 27.90 -7.57 28.15
C LEU A 28 26.78 -6.99 29.05
N ILE A 29 25.55 -7.15 28.53
CA ILE A 29 24.39 -7.86 29.13
C ILE A 29 23.84 -7.43 30.51
N GLN A 30 22.55 -7.02 30.50
CA GLN A 30 21.47 -7.21 31.50
C GLN A 30 21.82 -8.01 32.78
N PRO A 31 21.43 -7.57 34.00
CA PRO A 31 20.02 -7.63 34.43
C PRO A 31 19.66 -6.59 35.55
N PRO A 32 18.65 -6.80 36.43
CA PRO A 32 17.20 -6.91 36.19
C PRO A 32 16.40 -5.82 36.97
N VAL A 33 15.07 -5.94 36.97
CA VAL A 33 14.12 -5.19 37.82
C VAL A 33 14.47 -5.25 39.31
N ALA A 34 14.26 -4.13 40.02
CA ALA A 34 14.21 -4.08 41.48
C ALA A 34 12.94 -3.32 41.91
N ASP A 35 12.09 -4.00 42.67
CA ASP A 35 10.81 -3.51 43.19
C ASP A 35 10.98 -3.00 44.64
N ALA A 36 10.17 -2.03 45.10
CA ALA A 36 10.24 -1.51 46.47
C ALA A 36 9.00 -0.72 46.96
N ASN A 37 8.43 -1.21 48.07
CA ASN A 37 7.79 -0.45 49.17
C ASN A 37 6.41 0.20 48.94
N GLU A 38 5.47 0.20 49.90
CA GLU A 38 5.34 -0.48 51.22
C GLU A 38 3.92 -0.23 51.79
N ASN A 39 3.25 -1.23 52.42
CA ASN A 39 2.60 -1.02 53.74
C ASN A 39 1.96 -2.26 54.41
N THR A 40 2.25 -2.38 55.72
CA THR A 40 1.41 -2.93 56.83
C THR A 40 0.64 -4.26 56.69
N ASP A 41 1.35 -5.38 56.92
CA ASP A 41 1.36 -6.11 58.22
C ASP A 41 0.04 -6.40 58.98
N CYS A 42 -0.36 -7.69 59.10
CA CYS A 42 -0.60 -8.40 60.39
C CYS A 42 -1.06 -9.89 60.26
N ALA A 43 -0.12 -10.83 60.47
CA ALA A 43 -0.19 -12.10 61.26
C ALA A 43 -1.19 -13.29 61.00
N ASP A 44 -0.60 -14.50 61.09
CA ASP A 44 -1.08 -15.86 61.52
C ASP A 44 -2.29 -16.53 60.79
N ASP A 45 -2.33 -17.82 60.43
CA ASP A 45 -1.58 -19.09 60.70
C ASP A 45 -1.43 -19.87 59.35
N VAL A 46 -0.34 -20.53 58.92
CA VAL A 46 0.55 -21.62 59.45
C VAL A 46 0.24 -23.04 58.89
N THR A 47 1.32 -23.77 58.55
CA THR A 47 1.43 -25.09 57.86
C THR A 47 0.98 -25.15 56.38
N ASP A 48 1.79 -25.49 55.37
CA ASP A 48 3.02 -26.32 55.18
C ASP A 48 2.78 -27.83 54.96
N SER A 49 2.95 -28.28 53.69
CA SER A 49 3.45 -29.61 53.30
C SER A 49 3.92 -29.60 51.83
N ASP A 50 5.24 -29.53 51.63
CA ASP A 50 5.93 -29.33 50.35
C ASP A 50 6.16 -30.63 49.51
N ARG A 51 6.38 -30.48 48.18
CA ARG A 51 6.80 -31.49 47.14
C ARG A 51 5.80 -32.62 46.81
N GLY A 52 5.77 -33.22 45.61
CA GLY A 52 6.66 -33.21 44.42
C GLY A 52 6.70 -34.65 43.82
N THR A 53 7.15 -34.98 42.61
CA THR A 53 7.79 -34.26 41.48
C THR A 53 7.47 -35.00 40.17
N SER A 54 7.70 -34.36 39.02
CA SER A 54 7.54 -34.97 37.68
C SER A 54 8.69 -35.88 37.25
N GLU A 55 8.38 -36.99 36.59
CA GLU A 55 9.15 -37.55 35.46
C GLU A 55 8.13 -38.02 34.39
N GLY A 56 8.51 -38.00 33.11
CA GLY A 56 7.67 -38.47 31.99
C GLY A 56 8.45 -39.37 31.05
N VAL A 57 7.90 -39.68 29.87
CA VAL A 57 8.59 -39.89 28.57
C VAL A 57 7.51 -40.18 27.49
N ASP A 58 7.88 -40.02 26.23
CA ASP A 58 7.06 -39.82 25.04
C ASP A 58 6.91 -41.08 24.14
N GLU A 59 6.29 -40.90 22.95
CA GLU A 59 6.19 -41.76 21.75
C GLU A 59 5.12 -42.87 21.71
N GLY A 60 4.31 -42.88 20.63
CA GLY A 60 3.46 -44.02 20.26
C GLY A 60 2.22 -43.73 19.38
N SER A 61 2.44 -43.41 18.11
CA SER A 61 1.45 -43.25 17.02
C SER A 61 0.29 -44.25 16.94
N ASP A 62 -0.84 -43.82 16.35
CA ASP A 62 -1.41 -44.48 15.15
C ASP A 62 -2.37 -43.52 14.39
N ASP A 63 -2.42 -43.66 13.06
CA ASP A 63 -3.15 -42.76 12.15
C ASP A 63 -4.67 -43.04 12.09
N ASN A 64 -5.46 -42.09 11.56
CA ASN A 64 -6.46 -42.37 10.51
C ASN A 64 -6.95 -41.09 9.81
N GLU A 65 -7.18 -41.19 8.50
CA GLU A 65 -7.84 -40.16 7.68
C GLU A 65 -9.36 -40.14 7.95
N PHE A 66 -10.04 -39.00 7.74
CA PHE A 66 -11.40 -39.01 7.16
C PHE A 66 -11.83 -37.67 6.55
N LEU A 67 -12.40 -37.74 5.35
CA LEU A 67 -13.18 -36.70 4.63
C LEU A 67 -14.38 -37.42 3.95
N PRO A 68 -15.46 -36.73 3.52
CA PRO A 68 -16.42 -36.07 4.41
C PRO A 68 -17.88 -36.39 4.04
N THR A 69 -18.64 -36.99 4.96
CA THR A 69 -20.11 -37.27 4.85
C THR A 69 -20.67 -37.26 6.28
N ASP A 70 -21.71 -36.50 6.67
CA ASP A 70 -22.99 -36.23 6.02
C ASP A 70 -23.64 -34.94 6.59
N LYS A 71 -24.87 -34.61 6.15
CA LYS A 71 -25.72 -33.61 6.81
C LYS A 71 -26.11 -34.06 8.24
N PRO A 72 -26.29 -33.14 9.20
CA PRO A 72 -27.23 -33.37 10.29
C PRO A 72 -28.64 -33.45 9.71
N GLU A 73 -29.35 -34.54 9.97
CA GLU A 73 -30.82 -34.58 9.83
C GLU A 73 -31.46 -33.88 11.05
N GLU A 74 -32.78 -33.66 10.99
CA GLU A 74 -33.54 -33.04 12.08
C GLU A 74 -33.61 -33.98 13.31
N GLU A 75 -32.66 -33.89 14.24
CA GLU A 75 -32.84 -34.51 15.56
C GLU A 75 -33.95 -33.79 16.32
N THR A 76 -35.13 -34.42 16.34
CA THR A 76 -36.27 -33.98 17.12
C THR A 76 -35.93 -34.04 18.61
N VAL A 77 -35.73 -32.87 19.23
CA VAL A 77 -35.55 -32.76 20.68
C VAL A 77 -36.76 -33.40 21.38
N GLU A 78 -36.52 -34.41 22.21
CA GLU A 78 -37.59 -35.09 22.95
C GLU A 78 -38.30 -34.09 23.87
N GLN A 79 -39.63 -34.07 23.79
CA GLN A 79 -40.44 -33.28 24.71
C GLN A 79 -40.31 -33.87 26.12
N TYR A 80 -39.61 -33.16 27.00
CA TYR A 80 -39.83 -33.30 28.43
C TYR A 80 -41.23 -32.75 28.74
N GLU A 81 -42.22 -33.64 28.74
CA GLU A 81 -43.55 -33.34 29.27
C GLU A 81 -43.41 -32.89 30.72
N SER A 82 -43.71 -31.63 31.01
CA SER A 82 -43.73 -31.11 32.38
C SER A 82 -44.94 -31.67 33.12
N GLU A 83 -44.68 -32.53 34.11
CA GLU A 83 -45.72 -33.23 34.86
C GLU A 83 -46.72 -32.26 35.52
N ASP A 84 -48.02 -32.51 35.29
CA ASP A 84 -49.18 -31.98 36.01
C ASP A 84 -49.12 -30.53 36.51
N LYS A 85 -49.35 -29.56 35.59
CA LYS A 85 -50.01 -28.30 36.00
C LYS A 85 -51.39 -28.61 36.57
N VAL A 86 -51.50 -28.63 37.90
CA VAL A 86 -52.78 -28.57 38.60
C VAL A 86 -53.46 -27.27 38.20
N SER A 87 -54.58 -27.34 37.47
CA SER A 87 -55.37 -26.16 37.13
C SER A 87 -56.11 -25.67 38.37
N THR A 88 -55.55 -24.68 39.08
CA THR A 88 -56.35 -23.81 39.94
C THR A 88 -57.39 -23.11 39.08
N GLU A 89 -58.67 -23.22 39.43
CA GLU A 89 -59.75 -22.55 38.68
C GLU A 89 -59.57 -21.03 38.83
N ALA A 90 -59.32 -20.35 37.72
CA ALA A 90 -59.06 -18.91 37.70
C ALA A 90 -60.21 -18.13 38.32
N VAL A 91 -59.92 -17.34 39.36
CA VAL A 91 -60.94 -16.53 40.02
C VAL A 91 -61.16 -15.26 39.22
N LYS A 92 -62.33 -15.15 38.58
CA LYS A 92 -62.71 -13.97 37.80
C LYS A 92 -63.09 -12.81 38.73
N VAL A 93 -62.51 -11.64 38.50
CA VAL A 93 -62.78 -10.40 39.26
C VAL A 93 -63.23 -9.27 38.34
N THR A 94 -64.12 -8.40 38.84
CA THR A 94 -64.70 -7.27 38.09
C THR A 94 -64.50 -5.92 38.77
N THR A 95 -63.91 -5.89 39.97
CA THR A 95 -63.75 -4.68 40.79
C THR A 95 -62.42 -4.67 41.55
N GLU A 96 -61.96 -3.48 41.97
CA GLU A 96 -60.78 -3.32 42.83
C GLU A 96 -60.96 -4.05 44.18
N ASP A 97 -62.16 -4.02 44.77
CA ASP A 97 -62.42 -4.70 46.05
C ASP A 97 -62.25 -6.24 45.91
N GLU A 98 -62.81 -6.85 44.85
CA GLU A 98 -62.64 -8.28 44.56
C GLU A 98 -61.17 -8.64 44.27
N LEU A 99 -60.46 -7.82 43.49
CA LEU A 99 -59.04 -8.04 43.18
C LEU A 99 -58.17 -8.02 44.43
N ASN A 100 -58.37 -7.05 45.33
CA ASN A 100 -57.64 -7.00 46.60
C ASN A 100 -58.02 -8.17 47.52
N GLU A 101 -59.30 -8.55 47.62
CA GLU A 101 -59.72 -9.71 48.43
C GLU A 101 -59.04 -11.01 47.95
N GLN A 102 -58.92 -11.24 46.64
CA GLN A 102 -58.26 -12.42 46.10
C GLN A 102 -56.74 -12.44 46.31
N ILE A 103 -56.08 -11.27 46.24
CA ILE A 103 -54.66 -11.14 46.56
C ILE A 103 -54.45 -11.40 48.06
N GLU A 104 -55.24 -10.79 48.95
CA GLU A 104 -55.17 -11.00 50.40
C GLU A 104 -55.51 -12.44 50.81
N SER A 105 -56.38 -13.15 50.09
CA SER A 105 -56.70 -14.56 50.35
C SER A 105 -55.63 -15.55 49.88
N GLY A 106 -54.62 -15.10 49.13
CA GLY A 106 -53.57 -15.95 48.58
C GLY A 106 -54.02 -16.81 47.40
N THR A 107 -54.94 -16.31 46.58
CA THR A 107 -55.38 -16.97 45.34
C THR A 107 -54.22 -17.02 44.34
N GLU A 108 -53.94 -18.20 43.77
CA GLU A 108 -52.79 -18.40 42.86
C GLU A 108 -53.00 -17.79 41.46
N TYR A 109 -54.25 -17.78 40.96
CA TYR A 109 -54.60 -17.30 39.62
C TYR A 109 -55.89 -16.46 39.65
N ILE A 110 -55.76 -15.21 39.25
CA ILE A 110 -56.83 -14.23 39.15
C ILE A 110 -56.96 -13.82 37.68
N GLU A 111 -58.18 -13.81 37.15
CA GLU A 111 -58.46 -13.37 35.79
C GLU A 111 -59.35 -12.11 35.84
N LEU A 112 -59.01 -11.07 35.10
CA LEU A 112 -59.87 -9.89 34.98
C LEU A 112 -61.07 -10.21 34.08
N ALA A 113 -62.23 -9.64 34.41
CA ALA A 113 -63.46 -9.75 33.63
C ALA A 113 -64.15 -8.39 33.39
N ASP A 114 -63.52 -7.28 33.81
CA ASP A 114 -63.87 -5.90 33.51
C ASP A 114 -62.62 -4.99 33.71
N ASP A 115 -62.67 -3.74 33.25
CA ASP A 115 -61.63 -2.72 33.43
C ASP A 115 -61.49 -2.29 34.91
N ILE A 116 -60.31 -2.46 35.52
CA ILE A 116 -60.10 -2.17 36.94
C ILE A 116 -59.49 -0.77 37.13
N LYS A 117 -60.30 0.23 37.49
CA LYS A 117 -59.78 1.54 37.94
C LYS A 117 -59.50 1.53 39.45
N LEU A 118 -58.23 1.63 39.83
CA LEU A 118 -57.78 1.61 41.21
C LEU A 118 -58.08 2.93 41.94
N THR A 119 -58.64 2.86 43.15
CA THR A 119 -58.76 3.98 44.08
C THR A 119 -57.46 4.22 44.85
N SER A 120 -56.67 3.16 45.08
CA SER A 120 -55.40 3.20 45.82
C SER A 120 -54.23 2.63 45.01
N ALA A 121 -53.18 2.11 45.67
CA ALA A 121 -52.02 1.51 45.01
C ALA A 121 -52.00 0.00 45.24
N LEU A 122 -52.34 -0.75 44.18
CA LEU A 122 -52.37 -2.22 44.19
C LEU A 122 -50.97 -2.75 44.54
N THR A 123 -50.86 -3.60 45.55
CA THR A 123 -49.57 -4.16 45.98
C THR A 123 -49.62 -5.68 45.88
N ILE A 124 -48.63 -6.25 45.20
CA ILE A 124 -48.53 -7.68 44.89
C ILE A 124 -47.19 -8.16 45.46
N ASP A 125 -47.17 -8.71 46.67
CA ASP A 125 -45.98 -9.30 47.32
C ASP A 125 -46.07 -10.81 47.60
N ASN A 126 -47.17 -11.45 47.21
CA ASN A 126 -47.34 -12.90 47.17
C ASN A 126 -47.18 -13.45 45.72
N PRO A 127 -46.88 -14.76 45.56
CA PRO A 127 -46.72 -15.38 44.24
C PRO A 127 -48.08 -15.68 43.59
N VAL A 128 -48.79 -14.64 43.16
CA VAL A 128 -50.07 -14.70 42.42
C VAL A 128 -49.86 -14.39 40.93
N THR A 129 -50.65 -15.01 40.06
CA THR A 129 -50.80 -14.63 38.65
C THR A 129 -52.05 -13.77 38.48
N ILE A 130 -51.93 -12.60 37.86
CA ILE A 130 -53.05 -11.73 37.48
C ILE A 130 -53.06 -11.61 35.95
N ASP A 131 -54.14 -12.08 35.33
CA ASP A 131 -54.32 -12.19 33.88
C ASP A 131 -55.37 -11.19 33.38
N GLY A 132 -54.97 -10.29 32.47
CA GLY A 132 -55.88 -9.32 31.82
C GLY A 132 -56.70 -9.89 30.65
N ALA A 133 -56.57 -11.19 30.38
CA ALA A 133 -57.29 -11.93 29.33
C ALA A 133 -57.11 -11.40 27.89
N ASN A 134 -56.11 -10.54 27.63
CA ASN A 134 -55.91 -9.76 26.40
C ASN A 134 -57.01 -8.72 26.10
N GLU A 135 -57.88 -8.41 27.06
CA GLU A 135 -59.01 -7.49 26.87
C GLU A 135 -59.01 -6.32 27.87
N PHE A 136 -58.54 -6.52 29.11
CA PHE A 136 -58.80 -5.60 30.22
C PHE A 136 -57.59 -4.73 30.64
N THR A 137 -57.92 -3.56 31.17
CA THR A 137 -56.98 -2.53 31.63
C THR A 137 -57.01 -2.39 33.15
N ILE A 138 -55.84 -2.29 33.79
CA ILE A 138 -55.72 -1.76 35.16
C ILE A 138 -55.29 -0.29 35.07
N LYS A 139 -56.14 0.62 35.57
CA LYS A 139 -55.91 2.08 35.52
C LYS A 139 -55.58 2.60 36.92
N GLY A 140 -54.32 2.90 37.20
CA GLY A 140 -53.85 3.33 38.54
C GLY A 140 -52.37 3.04 38.79
N PHE A 141 -51.99 2.84 40.06
CA PHE A 141 -50.62 2.53 40.48
C PHE A 141 -50.49 1.08 40.95
N ILE A 142 -49.60 0.30 40.32
CA ILE A 142 -49.28 -1.09 40.69
C ILE A 142 -47.88 -1.18 41.30
N LYS A 143 -47.72 -1.99 42.34
CA LYS A 143 -46.44 -2.36 42.97
C LYS A 143 -46.24 -3.87 42.90
N LEU A 144 -45.50 -4.31 41.89
CA LEU A 144 -45.19 -5.71 41.61
C LEU A 144 -43.88 -6.10 42.32
N LYS A 145 -43.97 -6.78 43.46
CA LYS A 145 -42.83 -7.26 44.25
C LYS A 145 -42.64 -8.78 44.19
N ASN A 146 -43.63 -9.51 43.70
CA ASN A 146 -43.66 -10.96 43.60
C ASN A 146 -44.76 -11.36 42.58
N GLY A 147 -44.71 -12.58 42.04
CA GLY A 147 -45.77 -13.09 41.17
C GLY A 147 -45.72 -12.58 39.72
N THR A 148 -46.83 -12.73 39.00
CA THR A 148 -46.92 -12.55 37.54
C THR A 148 -48.06 -11.59 37.17
N LEU A 149 -47.76 -10.59 36.33
CA LEU A 149 -48.77 -9.88 35.52
C LEU A 149 -48.72 -10.43 34.10
N GLN A 150 -49.87 -10.76 33.50
CA GLN A 150 -49.92 -11.21 32.11
C GLN A 150 -51.12 -10.70 31.31
N ASN A 151 -50.97 -10.58 29.99
CA ASN A 151 -52.03 -10.25 29.03
C ASN A 151 -52.87 -9.00 29.38
N VAL A 152 -52.28 -8.00 30.03
CA VAL A 152 -52.98 -6.87 30.66
C VAL A 152 -52.45 -5.53 30.15
N THR A 153 -53.34 -4.55 30.00
CA THR A 153 -52.92 -3.15 29.75
C THR A 153 -52.85 -2.40 31.09
N ILE A 154 -51.83 -1.58 31.30
CA ILE A 154 -51.65 -0.76 32.49
C ILE A 154 -51.59 0.71 32.06
N GLU A 155 -52.41 1.55 32.67
CA GLU A 155 -52.47 3.00 32.41
C GLU A 155 -52.41 3.84 33.71
N PRO A 156 -51.83 5.04 33.69
CA PRO A 156 -51.81 5.93 34.85
C PRO A 156 -53.19 6.55 35.16
N ASP A 157 -53.60 6.55 36.44
CA ASP A 157 -54.69 7.42 36.89
C ASP A 157 -54.17 8.84 37.15
N MET A 158 -54.21 9.67 36.10
CA MET A 158 -53.66 11.03 36.03
C MET A 158 -54.15 12.01 37.13
N ASP A 159 -55.32 11.74 37.72
CA ASP A 159 -55.85 12.51 38.85
C ASP A 159 -55.08 12.25 40.17
N LYS A 160 -54.36 11.12 40.27
CA LYS A 160 -53.76 10.60 41.51
C LYS A 160 -52.25 10.38 41.44
N PHE A 161 -51.74 9.89 40.31
CA PHE A 161 -50.36 9.45 40.18
C PHE A 161 -49.65 10.31 39.11
N LYS A 162 -48.58 10.99 39.50
CA LYS A 162 -47.87 12.00 38.67
C LYS A 162 -46.39 11.69 38.44
N ASN A 163 -45.95 10.54 38.93
CA ASN A 163 -44.62 9.99 38.76
C ASN A 163 -44.83 8.62 38.10
N SER A 164 -43.99 7.63 38.35
CA SER A 164 -44.21 6.25 37.88
C SER A 164 -45.50 5.65 38.42
N PHE A 165 -46.21 4.92 37.55
CA PHE A 165 -47.47 4.23 37.84
C PHE A 165 -47.33 2.70 37.87
N LEU A 166 -46.13 2.20 37.60
CA LEU A 166 -45.71 0.83 37.88
C LEU A 166 -44.38 0.87 38.65
N THR A 167 -44.30 0.17 39.79
CA THR A 167 -43.01 -0.15 40.43
C THR A 167 -42.80 -1.65 40.49
N ILE A 168 -41.57 -2.09 40.19
CA ILE A 168 -41.17 -3.51 40.05
C ILE A 168 -40.04 -3.82 41.04
N GLY A 169 -39.98 -5.03 41.59
CA GLY A 169 -38.87 -5.52 42.40
C GLY A 169 -39.12 -5.54 43.91
N SER A 170 -38.22 -6.20 44.64
CA SER A 170 -38.28 -6.36 46.10
C SER A 170 -36.88 -6.46 46.71
N SER A 171 -36.73 -6.03 47.97
CA SER A 171 -35.53 -6.33 48.78
C SER A 171 -35.43 -7.79 49.23
N GLU A 172 -36.54 -8.53 49.10
CA GLU A 172 -36.59 -9.97 49.31
C GLU A 172 -36.28 -10.73 48.01
N ILE A 173 -35.76 -11.95 48.14
CA ILE A 173 -35.57 -12.87 47.01
C ILE A 173 -36.94 -13.44 46.60
N ASN A 174 -37.51 -12.86 45.55
CA ASN A 174 -38.77 -13.25 44.93
C ASN A 174 -38.57 -13.50 43.43
N THR A 175 -39.52 -14.17 42.78
CA THR A 175 -39.61 -14.22 41.32
C THR A 175 -40.73 -13.29 40.86
N ILE A 176 -40.44 -12.45 39.86
CA ILE A 176 -41.35 -11.46 39.31
C ILE A 176 -41.42 -11.63 37.80
N LYS A 177 -42.64 -11.67 37.26
CA LYS A 177 -42.89 -11.85 35.83
C LYS A 177 -43.85 -10.81 35.26
N MET A 178 -43.54 -10.35 34.06
CA MET A 178 -44.46 -9.65 33.16
C MET A 178 -44.43 -10.37 31.81
N GLU A 179 -45.56 -10.90 31.36
CA GLU A 179 -45.67 -11.70 30.14
C GLU A 179 -46.78 -11.10 29.26
N ASN A 180 -46.46 -10.54 28.08
CA ASN A 180 -47.44 -9.87 27.20
C ASN A 180 -48.23 -8.74 27.92
N VAL A 181 -47.53 -7.80 28.55
CA VAL A 181 -48.10 -6.65 29.27
C VAL A 181 -47.88 -5.36 28.48
N THR A 182 -48.94 -4.57 28.27
CA THR A 182 -48.83 -3.23 27.67
C THR A 182 -48.77 -2.17 28.76
N VAL A 183 -47.64 -1.46 28.88
CA VAL A 183 -47.45 -0.33 29.80
C VAL A 183 -47.60 0.96 28.99
N ASN A 184 -48.75 1.62 29.10
CA ASN A 184 -49.12 2.78 28.27
C ASN A 184 -48.94 4.09 29.03
N PHE A 185 -48.01 4.94 28.58
CA PHE A 185 -47.65 6.22 29.22
C PHE A 185 -48.03 7.42 28.34
N ASP A 186 -48.59 8.46 28.96
CA ASP A 186 -48.98 9.69 28.29
C ASP A 186 -47.77 10.65 28.18
N VAL A 187 -47.40 10.99 26.93
CA VAL A 187 -46.29 11.91 26.60
C VAL A 187 -46.40 13.30 27.26
N ASN A 188 -47.61 13.68 27.71
CA ASN A 188 -47.85 14.94 28.43
C ASN A 188 -47.45 14.87 29.92
N ILE A 189 -47.01 13.71 30.44
CA ILE A 189 -46.49 13.57 31.81
C ILE A 189 -45.03 14.03 31.86
N HIS A 190 -44.85 15.35 31.97
CA HIS A 190 -43.57 15.94 32.30
C HIS A 190 -43.09 15.48 33.69
N ASP A 191 -41.80 15.14 33.80
CA ASP A 191 -41.10 14.72 35.02
C ASP A 191 -41.43 13.31 35.58
N ALA A 192 -41.77 12.32 34.73
CA ALA A 192 -41.96 10.92 35.13
C ALA A 192 -41.40 9.86 34.15
N GLY A 193 -41.06 8.69 34.68
CA GLY A 193 -40.84 7.45 33.92
C GLY A 193 -42.00 6.48 34.08
N ALA A 194 -42.37 5.73 33.03
CA ALA A 194 -43.55 4.87 33.03
C ALA A 194 -43.50 3.78 34.11
N ALA A 195 -42.40 3.02 34.14
CA ALA A 195 -42.11 2.00 35.15
C ALA A 195 -40.81 2.30 35.92
N LEU A 196 -40.71 1.78 37.14
CA LEU A 196 -39.61 2.05 38.07
C LEU A 196 -39.23 0.80 38.89
N VAL A 197 -38.03 0.27 38.70
CA VAL A 197 -37.47 -0.75 39.62
C VAL A 197 -37.21 -0.11 40.99
N VAL A 198 -37.50 -0.80 42.09
CA VAL A 198 -37.12 -0.36 43.45
C VAL A 198 -35.62 -0.57 43.72
N GLY A 199 -34.99 0.33 44.48
CA GLY A 199 -33.58 0.19 44.84
C GLY A 199 -33.32 -0.88 45.90
N GLY A 200 -32.21 -1.61 45.74
CA GLY A 200 -31.88 -2.79 46.54
C GLY A 200 -32.63 -4.04 46.09
N ASN A 201 -32.89 -4.19 44.79
CA ASN A 201 -33.62 -5.34 44.26
C ASN A 201 -32.82 -6.65 44.37
N ASN A 202 -33.37 -7.64 45.06
CA ASN A 202 -32.87 -9.01 45.17
C ASN A 202 -33.79 -10.03 44.46
N SER A 203 -34.77 -9.56 43.69
CA SER A 203 -35.71 -10.43 42.96
C SER A 203 -35.23 -10.75 41.55
N ASP A 204 -35.50 -11.96 41.09
CA ASP A 204 -35.40 -12.35 39.68
C ASP A 204 -36.56 -11.73 38.90
N ILE A 205 -36.28 -10.82 37.98
CA ILE A 205 -37.28 -10.09 37.19
C ILE A 205 -37.20 -10.53 35.72
N THR A 206 -38.26 -11.19 35.25
CA THR A 206 -38.43 -11.54 33.83
C THR A 206 -39.52 -10.67 33.21
N ILE A 207 -39.23 -10.05 32.06
CA ILE A 207 -40.19 -9.25 31.29
C ILE A 207 -40.13 -9.74 29.84
N ASN A 208 -41.22 -10.35 29.36
CA ASN A 208 -41.34 -11.00 28.05
C ASN A 208 -42.52 -10.44 27.26
N ASP A 209 -42.37 -10.28 25.95
CA ASP A 209 -43.44 -9.92 25.01
C ASP A 209 -44.18 -8.60 25.36
N CYS A 210 -43.61 -7.75 26.22
CA CYS A 210 -44.27 -6.54 26.74
C CYS A 210 -44.07 -5.33 25.81
N LEU A 211 -45.06 -4.44 25.80
CA LEU A 211 -45.04 -3.17 25.05
C LEU A 211 -44.97 -1.98 26.01
N PHE A 212 -43.82 -1.31 26.07
CA PHE A 212 -43.65 -0.04 26.78
C PHE A 212 -43.89 1.12 25.80
N LYS A 213 -45.04 1.78 25.93
CA LYS A 213 -45.55 2.75 24.95
C LYS A 213 -45.55 4.18 25.48
N ASN A 214 -45.14 5.13 24.65
CA ASN A 214 -45.17 6.58 24.94
C ASN A 214 -45.58 7.36 23.68
N ASP A 215 -46.90 7.51 23.48
CA ASP A 215 -47.51 7.99 22.23
C ASP A 215 -47.20 9.46 21.92
N ALA A 216 -46.23 9.68 21.02
CA ALA A 216 -45.96 10.97 20.41
C ALA A 216 -47.09 11.40 19.45
N VAL A 217 -47.52 12.67 19.54
CA VAL A 217 -48.47 13.25 18.57
C VAL A 217 -47.69 13.93 17.43
N ASN A 218 -47.49 13.17 16.34
CA ASN A 218 -46.77 13.49 15.09
C ASN A 218 -45.23 13.32 15.13
N ASP A 219 -44.67 13.26 13.91
CA ASP A 219 -43.40 12.62 13.51
C ASP A 219 -42.08 13.27 14.00
N SER A 220 -42.11 14.12 15.02
CA SER A 220 -40.92 14.62 15.71
C SER A 220 -41.31 15.31 17.04
N VAL A 221 -40.93 14.75 18.18
CA VAL A 221 -41.17 15.42 19.48
C VAL A 221 -40.04 16.40 19.77
N ASN A 222 -40.36 17.68 19.70
CA ASN A 222 -39.47 18.76 20.13
C ASN A 222 -39.74 19.05 21.61
N GLY A 223 -38.84 18.61 22.50
CA GLY A 223 -38.95 18.84 23.95
C GLY A 223 -39.53 17.71 24.79
N ALA A 224 -39.07 16.47 24.58
CA ALA A 224 -39.13 15.47 25.64
C ALA A 224 -38.34 15.96 26.88
N THR A 225 -38.83 15.67 28.10
CA THR A 225 -38.24 16.18 29.35
C THR A 225 -37.07 15.33 29.86
N GLU A 226 -36.16 15.96 30.62
CA GLU A 226 -34.95 15.39 31.25
C GLU A 226 -35.20 14.06 32.01
N TRP A 227 -36.43 13.79 32.44
CA TRP A 227 -36.81 12.64 33.28
C TRP A 227 -37.80 11.65 32.63
N SER A 228 -37.96 11.69 31.29
CA SER A 228 -38.89 10.81 30.56
C SER A 228 -38.29 9.42 30.29
N TYR A 229 -38.80 8.39 30.98
CA TYR A 229 -38.22 7.04 30.95
C TYR A 229 -39.20 5.92 30.61
N GLY A 230 -38.69 4.86 29.97
CA GLY A 230 -39.41 3.59 29.76
C GLY A 230 -39.52 2.80 31.07
N LEU A 231 -38.45 2.08 31.42
CA LEU A 231 -38.29 1.41 32.71
C LEU A 231 -37.02 1.93 33.39
N TYR A 232 -37.16 2.78 34.41
CA TYR A 232 -36.02 3.25 35.18
C TYR A 232 -35.52 2.15 36.12
N MET A 233 -34.23 1.82 36.04
CA MET A 233 -33.62 0.79 36.88
C MET A 233 -32.84 1.44 38.04
N ASN A 234 -33.38 1.32 39.27
CA ASN A 234 -32.59 1.59 40.46
C ASN A 234 -31.60 0.45 40.74
N GLY A 235 -30.59 0.73 41.56
CA GLY A 235 -29.52 -0.23 41.85
C GLY A 235 -30.01 -1.59 42.37
N GLN A 236 -29.56 -2.66 41.71
CA GLN A 236 -29.63 -4.06 42.15
C GLN A 236 -28.97 -4.25 43.53
N GLY A 237 -29.43 -5.24 44.30
CA GLY A 237 -28.65 -5.89 45.36
C GLY A 237 -27.84 -7.08 44.82
N ASP A 238 -27.29 -7.89 45.71
CA ASP A 238 -26.32 -8.95 45.33
C ASP A 238 -26.97 -10.17 44.67
N ASP A 239 -28.24 -10.46 45.00
CA ASP A 239 -28.98 -11.66 44.53
C ASP A 239 -29.92 -11.39 43.33
N GLY A 240 -30.09 -10.14 42.89
CA GLY A 240 -31.08 -9.77 41.88
C GLY A 240 -30.64 -10.02 40.43
N SER A 241 -31.59 -10.38 39.55
CA SER A 241 -31.34 -10.56 38.12
C SER A 241 -32.43 -9.91 37.23
N PHE A 242 -32.09 -9.60 35.98
CA PHE A 242 -33.03 -9.13 34.96
C PHE A 242 -32.94 -9.93 33.67
N THR A 243 -34.09 -10.28 33.09
CA THR A 243 -34.20 -10.80 31.72
C THR A 243 -35.31 -10.07 30.99
N PHE A 244 -34.96 -9.48 29.84
CA PHE A 244 -35.86 -8.81 28.91
C PHE A 244 -35.85 -9.58 27.58
N LYS A 245 -36.93 -10.28 27.23
CA LYS A 245 -37.03 -11.00 25.94
C LYS A 245 -38.18 -10.50 25.06
N ASN A 246 -37.92 -10.24 23.78
CA ASN A 246 -38.93 -9.93 22.75
C ASN A 246 -39.89 -8.77 23.11
N ASN A 247 -39.44 -7.79 23.90
CA ASN A 247 -40.24 -6.62 24.26
C ASN A 247 -40.12 -5.50 23.22
N GLU A 248 -41.14 -4.64 23.11
CA GLU A 248 -41.08 -3.41 22.32
C GLU A 248 -41.12 -2.17 23.22
N PHE A 249 -40.08 -1.34 23.14
CA PHE A 249 -40.00 -0.01 23.75
C PHE A 249 -40.21 1.03 22.65
N ASN A 250 -41.43 1.59 22.54
CA ASN A 250 -41.83 2.43 21.42
C ASN A 250 -42.40 3.78 21.89
N GLY A 251 -41.71 4.87 21.55
CA GLY A 251 -42.21 6.23 21.78
C GLY A 251 -41.13 7.27 22.08
N ALA A 252 -41.57 8.43 22.55
CA ALA A 252 -40.71 9.59 22.78
C ALA A 252 -40.01 9.59 24.16
N PHE A 253 -39.17 8.57 24.42
CA PHE A 253 -38.42 8.44 25.68
C PHE A 253 -37.07 9.18 25.61
N ARG A 254 -36.66 9.87 26.69
CA ARG A 254 -35.26 10.32 26.81
C ARG A 254 -34.32 9.16 27.11
N THR A 255 -34.71 8.23 27.98
CA THR A 255 -33.96 6.97 28.20
C THR A 255 -34.89 5.78 28.36
N MET A 256 -34.64 4.69 27.63
CA MET A 256 -35.48 3.48 27.71
C MET A 256 -35.14 2.63 28.94
N LEU A 257 -33.84 2.34 29.15
CA LEU A 257 -33.30 1.57 30.28
C LEU A 257 -32.13 2.32 30.95
N PRO A 258 -32.39 3.35 31.78
CA PRO A 258 -31.34 4.06 32.51
C PRO A 258 -30.86 3.33 33.76
N ASN A 259 -29.57 3.50 34.09
CA ASN A 259 -28.91 3.11 35.34
C ASN A 259 -28.93 1.59 35.66
N ILE A 260 -28.77 0.75 34.65
CA ILE A 260 -28.76 -0.72 34.80
C ILE A 260 -27.51 -1.21 35.55
N ASN A 261 -27.63 -2.26 36.38
CA ASN A 261 -26.49 -2.93 37.02
C ASN A 261 -26.79 -4.39 37.41
N GLY A 262 -25.74 -5.14 37.75
CA GLY A 262 -25.83 -6.57 38.07
C GLY A 262 -25.89 -7.44 36.81
N THR A 263 -26.52 -8.62 36.93
CA THR A 263 -26.72 -9.56 35.81
C THR A 263 -27.96 -9.17 35.01
N VAL A 264 -27.79 -8.82 33.73
CA VAL A 264 -28.87 -8.35 32.84
C VAL A 264 -28.79 -9.04 31.47
N ILE A 265 -29.88 -9.70 31.07
CA ILE A 265 -30.08 -10.26 29.73
C ILE A 265 -31.08 -9.37 28.99
N ILE A 266 -30.72 -8.95 27.78
CA ILE A 266 -31.53 -8.12 26.87
C ILE A 266 -31.51 -8.82 25.51
N GLU A 267 -32.54 -9.61 25.22
CA GLU A 267 -32.61 -10.56 24.10
C GLU A 267 -33.80 -10.26 23.17
N ASP A 268 -33.59 -10.22 21.85
CA ASP A 268 -34.65 -10.08 20.83
C ASP A 268 -35.56 -8.84 20.95
N ASN A 269 -35.21 -7.82 21.74
CA ASN A 269 -36.08 -6.66 21.98
C ASN A 269 -36.00 -5.62 20.85
N LYS A 270 -37.08 -4.86 20.68
CA LYS A 270 -37.16 -3.73 19.74
C LYS A 270 -37.24 -2.40 20.48
N PHE A 271 -36.26 -1.54 20.26
CA PHE A 271 -36.20 -0.18 20.78
C PHE A 271 -36.46 0.80 19.63
N THR A 272 -37.53 1.59 19.70
CA THR A 272 -37.93 2.54 18.67
C THR A 272 -38.17 3.92 19.29
N ASN A 273 -37.34 4.90 18.97
CA ASN A 273 -37.39 6.24 19.59
C ASN A 273 -37.66 7.36 18.57
N THR A 274 -38.45 8.34 18.99
CA THR A 274 -38.92 9.48 18.17
C THR A 274 -38.55 10.85 18.74
N VAL A 275 -37.65 10.91 19.74
CA VAL A 275 -37.08 12.16 20.26
C VAL A 275 -35.94 12.63 19.37
N ALA A 276 -36.09 13.81 18.76
CA ALA A 276 -35.02 14.48 18.03
C ALA A 276 -34.21 15.44 18.94
N ASP A 277 -34.90 16.22 19.78
CA ASP A 277 -34.31 17.21 20.69
C ASP A 277 -34.86 17.05 22.11
N VAL A 278 -33.97 16.93 23.11
CA VAL A 278 -34.32 17.04 24.54
C VAL A 278 -34.17 18.49 24.98
N VAL A 279 -35.25 19.08 25.52
CA VAL A 279 -35.20 20.43 26.09
C VAL A 279 -34.59 20.35 27.50
N ASN A 280 -33.56 21.18 27.74
CA ASN A 280 -32.89 21.30 29.04
C ASN A 280 -33.91 21.46 30.18
N GLY A 281 -33.92 20.51 31.12
CA GLY A 281 -34.77 20.59 32.30
C GLY A 281 -34.29 21.63 33.31
N PRO A 282 -35.09 21.89 34.36
CA PRO A 282 -34.83 22.97 35.33
C PRO A 282 -33.58 22.72 36.20
N THR A 283 -33.03 21.51 36.16
CA THR A 283 -31.81 21.07 36.88
C THR A 283 -30.53 21.18 36.06
N GLY A 284 -30.62 21.28 34.73
CA GLY A 284 -29.46 21.41 33.85
C GLY A 284 -28.57 20.15 33.78
N GLY A 285 -29.13 18.97 34.01
CA GLY A 285 -28.39 17.71 34.00
C GLY A 285 -28.27 17.10 32.60
N SER A 286 -27.05 16.79 32.16
CA SER A 286 -26.79 15.84 31.06
C SER A 286 -27.47 16.11 29.69
N GLY A 287 -27.67 17.39 29.33
CA GLY A 287 -27.82 17.88 27.95
C GLY A 287 -28.96 17.31 27.08
N SER A 288 -28.84 17.57 25.77
CA SER A 288 -29.95 17.62 24.81
C SER A 288 -30.23 16.34 24.02
N GLN A 289 -29.56 15.23 24.34
CA GLN A 289 -29.62 13.99 23.56
C GLN A 289 -30.35 12.86 24.29
N ALA A 290 -30.99 11.98 23.52
CA ALA A 290 -31.63 10.76 24.00
C ALA A 290 -30.64 9.59 24.09
N THR A 291 -30.93 8.63 24.97
CA THR A 291 -30.14 7.42 25.23
C THR A 291 -31.04 6.18 25.20
N CYS A 292 -30.52 5.00 24.87
CA CYS A 292 -31.28 3.75 24.94
C CYS A 292 -31.03 3.02 26.25
N ILE A 293 -29.78 2.61 26.48
CA ILE A 293 -29.34 1.81 27.63
C ILE A 293 -28.18 2.54 28.31
N THR A 294 -28.24 2.73 29.63
CA THR A 294 -27.13 3.32 30.39
C THR A 294 -26.82 2.49 31.64
N SER A 295 -25.53 2.22 31.91
CA SER A 295 -25.15 1.45 33.10
C SER A 295 -24.82 2.35 34.29
N ALA A 296 -25.00 1.83 35.51
CA ALA A 296 -24.56 2.49 36.73
C ALA A 296 -23.02 2.42 36.88
N ASN A 297 -22.45 3.25 37.75
CA ASN A 297 -21.02 3.18 38.11
C ASN A 297 -20.79 2.07 39.17
N SER A 298 -20.89 0.82 38.75
CA SER A 298 -20.69 -0.41 39.55
C SER A 298 -19.48 -1.19 39.05
N GLU A 299 -18.94 -2.06 39.90
CA GLU A 299 -17.87 -3.00 39.55
C GLU A 299 -18.40 -4.42 39.26
N ALA A 300 -19.67 -4.68 39.61
CA ALA A 300 -20.39 -5.90 39.27
C ALA A 300 -21.45 -5.58 38.19
N HIS A 301 -21.13 -5.96 36.95
CA HIS A 301 -21.98 -5.92 35.77
C HIS A 301 -21.68 -7.17 34.93
N ASP A 302 -22.70 -7.93 34.55
CA ASP A 302 -22.63 -8.93 33.47
C ASP A 302 -23.82 -8.72 32.54
N PHE A 303 -23.55 -8.23 31.32
CA PHE A 303 -24.59 -7.86 30.37
C PHE A 303 -24.52 -8.74 29.14
N THR A 304 -25.65 -9.32 28.74
CA THR A 304 -25.81 -9.99 27.45
C THR A 304 -26.88 -9.25 26.66
N ILE A 305 -26.47 -8.55 25.60
CA ILE A 305 -27.32 -7.73 24.74
C ILE A 305 -27.26 -8.32 23.34
N THR A 306 -28.26 -9.12 22.96
CA THR A 306 -28.22 -9.97 21.76
C THR A 306 -29.53 -9.98 20.97
N GLY A 307 -29.47 -9.99 19.64
CA GLY A 307 -30.66 -10.07 18.77
C GLY A 307 -31.56 -8.83 18.72
N ASN A 308 -31.20 -7.73 19.40
CA ASN A 308 -32.08 -6.57 19.54
C ASN A 308 -32.06 -5.66 18.30
N THR A 309 -33.15 -4.94 18.06
CA THR A 309 -33.23 -3.88 17.03
C THR A 309 -33.32 -2.50 17.68
N PHE A 310 -32.46 -1.58 17.28
CA PHE A 310 -32.41 -0.18 17.74
C PHE A 310 -32.77 0.77 16.59
N ASP A 311 -34.07 1.03 16.38
CA ASP A 311 -34.61 1.92 15.34
C ASP A 311 -34.67 3.37 15.84
N ASN A 312 -33.71 4.18 15.40
CA ASN A 312 -33.51 5.56 15.84
C ASN A 312 -33.42 5.70 17.38
N ALA A 313 -33.06 4.62 18.07
CA ALA A 313 -32.89 4.62 19.52
C ALA A 313 -31.58 5.32 19.90
N GLY A 314 -31.65 6.21 20.89
CA GLY A 314 -30.52 7.04 21.30
C GLY A 314 -29.35 6.27 21.92
N ALA A 315 -28.29 6.99 22.27
CA ALA A 315 -26.98 6.41 22.60
C ALA A 315 -26.98 5.36 23.74
N PHE A 316 -26.08 4.38 23.62
CA PHE A 316 -25.60 3.65 24.80
C PHE A 316 -24.69 4.56 25.64
N TYR A 317 -24.72 4.39 26.96
CA TYR A 317 -23.78 5.04 27.89
C TYR A 317 -23.30 4.04 28.96
N PHE A 318 -22.19 3.35 28.68
CA PHE A 318 -21.60 2.39 29.62
C PHE A 318 -20.54 3.06 30.51
N GLN A 319 -20.74 3.05 31.83
CA GLN A 319 -19.78 3.66 32.78
C GLN A 319 -18.59 2.76 33.12
N LYS A 320 -18.78 1.44 32.99
CA LYS A 320 -17.76 0.39 32.89
C LYS A 320 -18.26 -0.64 31.86
N THR A 321 -17.33 -1.32 31.18
CA THR A 321 -17.59 -2.26 30.06
C THR A 321 -17.13 -3.70 30.32
N GLU A 322 -16.49 -3.99 31.46
CA GLU A 322 -15.69 -5.20 31.74
C GLU A 322 -16.29 -6.56 31.35
N ASN A 323 -17.62 -6.74 31.38
CA ASN A 323 -18.28 -7.98 30.93
C ASN A 323 -19.49 -7.72 30.00
N ALA A 324 -19.49 -6.62 29.24
CA ALA A 324 -20.60 -6.29 28.33
C ALA A 324 -20.48 -7.06 27.00
N LYS A 325 -21.34 -8.06 26.79
CA LYS A 325 -21.41 -8.88 25.57
C LYS A 325 -22.50 -8.33 24.66
N VAL A 326 -22.12 -7.67 23.55
CA VAL A 326 -23.05 -6.98 22.64
C VAL A 326 -22.85 -7.50 21.22
N LYS A 327 -23.75 -8.38 20.74
CA LYS A 327 -23.62 -9.10 19.46
C LYS A 327 -24.98 -9.41 18.83
N ASP A 328 -25.03 -9.78 17.55
CA ASP A 328 -26.25 -10.07 16.78
C ASP A 328 -27.32 -8.95 16.79
N ASN A 329 -26.99 -7.73 17.20
CA ASN A 329 -27.95 -6.62 17.23
C ASN A 329 -27.96 -5.86 15.89
N THR A 330 -29.07 -5.17 15.60
CA THR A 330 -29.22 -4.27 14.45
C THR A 330 -29.44 -2.83 14.91
N PHE A 331 -28.57 -1.91 14.50
CA PHE A 331 -28.68 -0.47 14.75
C PHE A 331 -29.18 0.24 13.50
N LYS A 332 -30.14 1.18 13.63
CA LYS A 332 -30.68 1.97 12.51
C LYS A 332 -30.67 3.46 12.85
N PHE A 333 -29.87 4.25 12.12
CA PHE A 333 -29.65 5.68 12.39
C PHE A 333 -30.06 6.53 11.18
N ASP A 334 -31.38 6.62 10.97
CA ASP A 334 -31.96 7.07 9.70
C ASP A 334 -32.50 8.51 9.71
N LYS A 335 -32.84 9.07 10.89
CA LYS A 335 -33.83 10.16 11.01
C LYS A 335 -33.42 11.38 11.83
N VAL A 336 -32.31 11.35 12.58
CA VAL A 336 -31.94 12.41 13.55
C VAL A 336 -30.42 12.61 13.59
N ASP A 337 -29.97 13.86 13.53
CA ASP A 337 -28.57 14.24 13.75
C ASP A 337 -28.16 13.99 15.22
N GLY A 338 -27.13 13.17 15.45
CA GLY A 338 -26.50 13.05 16.77
C GLY A 338 -27.06 11.96 17.70
N HIS A 339 -27.49 10.82 17.14
CA HIS A 339 -27.47 9.53 17.86
C HIS A 339 -26.11 8.84 17.62
N TYR A 340 -25.55 8.20 18.64
CA TYR A 340 -24.14 7.77 18.69
C TYR A 340 -23.92 6.64 19.70
N ILE A 341 -22.73 6.02 19.75
CA ILE A 341 -22.40 5.04 20.80
C ILE A 341 -21.32 5.60 21.72
N GLN A 342 -21.53 5.52 23.04
CA GLN A 342 -20.62 6.04 24.05
C GLN A 342 -20.35 5.05 25.19
N VAL A 343 -19.08 4.81 25.45
CA VAL A 343 -18.51 4.37 26.72
C VAL A 343 -18.02 5.63 27.46
N ALA A 344 -18.03 5.61 28.78
CA ALA A 344 -17.36 6.66 29.54
C ALA A 344 -15.85 6.42 29.49
N GLY A 345 -15.03 7.42 29.16
CA GLY A 345 -13.56 7.32 29.17
C GLY A 345 -12.90 7.01 30.53
N ARG A 346 -13.68 6.68 31.56
CA ARG A 346 -13.24 6.09 32.85
C ARG A 346 -13.45 4.57 32.91
N ALA A 347 -14.02 3.95 31.89
CA ALA A 347 -14.35 2.53 31.86
C ALA A 347 -13.09 1.64 31.77
N GLY A 348 -12.04 2.11 31.07
CA GLY A 348 -10.72 1.46 31.01
C GLY A 348 -10.60 0.26 30.06
N HIS A 349 -11.70 -0.14 29.40
CA HIS A 349 -11.73 -1.30 28.50
C HIS A 349 -12.55 -0.97 27.25
N SER A 350 -12.26 -1.66 26.15
CA SER A 350 -13.00 -1.52 24.88
C SER A 350 -14.46 -1.99 24.99
N LEU A 351 -15.26 -1.57 24.00
CA LEU A 351 -16.56 -2.17 23.71
C LEU A 351 -16.48 -2.80 22.32
N ASP A 352 -16.58 -4.12 22.23
CA ASP A 352 -16.60 -4.84 20.96
C ASP A 352 -18.02 -4.87 20.40
N LEU A 353 -18.18 -4.42 19.15
CA LEU A 353 -19.43 -4.45 18.39
C LEU A 353 -19.26 -5.13 17.01
N THR A 354 -18.16 -5.85 16.77
CA THR A 354 -17.85 -6.49 15.48
C THR A 354 -18.95 -7.45 14.97
N ASP A 355 -19.57 -8.21 15.87
CA ASP A 355 -20.69 -9.12 15.59
C ASP A 355 -22.06 -8.41 15.44
N ASN A 356 -22.15 -7.14 15.04
CA ASN A 356 -23.42 -6.39 14.95
C ASN A 356 -23.65 -5.76 13.57
N THR A 357 -24.92 -5.58 13.20
CA THR A 357 -25.34 -4.93 11.95
C THR A 357 -25.62 -3.45 12.17
N PHE A 358 -25.06 -2.59 11.32
CA PHE A 358 -25.34 -1.16 11.27
C PHE A 358 -26.03 -0.83 9.94
N GLU A 359 -27.28 -0.40 10.00
CA GLU A 359 -27.99 0.23 8.89
C GLU A 359 -27.93 1.75 9.13
N VAL A 360 -27.32 2.49 8.21
CA VAL A 360 -27.15 3.95 8.35
C VAL A 360 -27.82 4.66 7.17
N GLY A 361 -28.42 5.82 7.44
CA GLY A 361 -29.04 6.67 6.42
C GLY A 361 -28.03 7.29 5.43
N GLU A 362 -28.51 8.21 4.59
CA GLU A 362 -27.77 8.76 3.43
C GLU A 362 -26.37 9.33 3.73
N ASN A 363 -26.07 9.69 4.99
CA ASN A 363 -24.77 10.22 5.42
C ASN A 363 -23.75 9.12 5.84
N ASN A 364 -24.16 7.87 6.02
CA ASN A 364 -23.33 6.70 6.40
C ASN A 364 -22.48 6.80 7.70
N LEU A 365 -22.67 7.87 8.49
CA LEU A 365 -21.91 8.18 9.71
C LEU A 365 -22.40 7.40 10.95
N VAL A 366 -21.49 6.65 11.61
CA VAL A 366 -21.67 6.23 13.01
C VAL A 366 -20.82 7.09 13.93
N VAL A 367 -21.47 7.84 14.81
CA VAL A 367 -20.82 8.78 15.73
C VAL A 367 -20.36 8.00 16.98
N ILE A 368 -19.08 8.11 17.41
CA ILE A 368 -18.44 7.21 18.39
C ILE A 368 -17.40 7.92 19.29
N ASP A 369 -17.12 7.30 20.44
CA ASP A 369 -16.17 7.59 21.53
C ASP A 369 -14.81 8.29 21.31
N VAL A 370 -14.20 8.62 22.46
CA VAL A 370 -12.84 9.12 22.67
C VAL A 370 -11.85 7.98 22.97
N THR A 371 -10.55 8.18 22.77
CA THR A 371 -9.55 7.09 22.76
C THR A 371 -9.33 6.34 24.09
N ALA A 372 -9.91 6.78 25.21
CA ALA A 372 -9.74 6.16 26.53
C ALA A 372 -10.57 4.86 26.73
N ALA A 373 -11.53 4.57 25.85
CA ALA A 373 -12.32 3.33 25.85
C ALA A 373 -12.79 3.05 24.41
N PRO A 374 -11.96 2.41 23.55
CA PRO A 374 -12.26 2.30 22.13
C PRO A 374 -13.45 1.38 21.85
N VAL A 375 -14.39 1.85 21.04
CA VAL A 375 -15.48 1.04 20.48
C VAL A 375 -15.01 0.44 19.16
N ILE A 376 -14.96 -0.89 19.08
CA ILE A 376 -14.52 -1.63 17.90
C ILE A 376 -15.75 -1.93 17.04
N LEU A 377 -15.72 -1.54 15.77
CA LEU A 377 -16.83 -1.72 14.82
C LEU A 377 -16.56 -2.88 13.84
N PRO A 378 -17.61 -3.39 13.15
CA PRO A 378 -17.45 -4.24 11.98
C PRO A 378 -16.54 -3.60 10.92
N ALA A 379 -15.79 -4.42 10.19
CA ALA A 379 -14.88 -3.94 9.15
C ALA A 379 -15.64 -3.16 8.05
N GLY A 380 -15.05 -2.06 7.60
CA GLY A 380 -15.65 -1.15 6.62
C GLY A 380 -16.73 -0.21 7.15
N GLN A 381 -17.18 -0.34 8.41
CA GLN A 381 -18.16 0.59 8.97
C GLN A 381 -17.49 1.93 9.32
N HIS A 382 -17.97 3.01 8.69
CA HIS A 382 -17.52 4.38 8.95
C HIS A 382 -17.92 4.84 10.35
N ALA A 383 -16.94 5.39 11.07
CA ALA A 383 -17.03 5.98 12.39
C ALA A 383 -16.49 7.41 12.41
N VAL A 384 -16.92 8.23 13.37
CA VAL A 384 -16.34 9.55 13.68
C VAL A 384 -16.06 9.67 15.16
N THR A 385 -14.86 10.14 15.54
CA THR A 385 -14.54 10.49 16.94
C THR A 385 -15.33 11.74 17.34
N TYR A 386 -16.40 11.53 18.10
CA TYR A 386 -17.29 12.55 18.62
C TYR A 386 -16.80 13.08 19.96
N TRP A 387 -16.87 14.39 20.11
CA TRP A 387 -16.48 15.10 21.31
C TRP A 387 -17.70 15.73 21.98
N PRO A 388 -18.58 14.93 22.61
CA PRO A 388 -19.68 15.48 23.38
C PRO A 388 -19.14 16.24 24.59
N TRP A 389 -19.90 17.25 25.01
CA TRP A 389 -19.74 18.04 26.25
C TRP A 389 -18.74 19.21 26.27
N TYR A 390 -18.97 20.02 27.28
CA TYR A 390 -18.16 21.14 27.77
C TYR A 390 -16.82 20.69 28.41
N GLU A 391 -16.64 19.40 28.66
CA GLU A 391 -15.47 18.86 29.37
C GLU A 391 -14.24 18.65 28.46
N THR A 392 -14.45 18.37 27.16
CA THR A 392 -13.36 18.36 26.18
C THR A 392 -12.82 19.79 25.99
N PRO A 393 -11.52 20.04 26.21
CA PRO A 393 -10.92 21.34 25.96
C PRO A 393 -11.12 21.78 24.51
N GLU A 394 -11.44 23.06 24.29
CA GLU A 394 -11.73 23.57 22.95
C GLU A 394 -10.52 23.42 22.00
N ASP A 395 -9.31 23.48 22.55
CA ASP A 395 -8.06 23.24 21.82
C ASP A 395 -7.84 21.79 21.35
N LYS A 396 -8.61 20.81 21.85
CA LYS A 396 -8.52 19.39 21.46
C LYS A 396 -9.49 19.01 20.33
N LYS A 397 -10.58 19.74 20.14
CA LYS A 397 -11.60 19.46 19.12
C LYS A 397 -11.09 19.81 17.70
N PRO A 398 -11.41 19.01 16.67
CA PRO A 398 -11.29 19.44 15.28
C PRO A 398 -12.48 20.34 14.89
N ASP A 399 -12.24 21.32 14.02
CA ASP A 399 -13.31 22.02 13.32
C ASP A 399 -13.98 21.08 12.31
N ASP A 400 -15.32 21.12 12.24
CA ASP A 400 -16.16 20.16 11.51
C ASP A 400 -15.76 18.69 11.71
N TYR A 401 -16.09 18.16 12.89
CA TYR A 401 -15.85 16.76 13.23
C TYR A 401 -16.50 15.76 12.25
N THR A 402 -17.51 16.14 11.44
CA THR A 402 -18.14 15.23 10.47
C THR A 402 -17.20 14.87 9.31
N SER A 403 -16.21 15.73 9.05
CA SER A 403 -15.09 15.48 8.11
C SER A 403 -13.99 14.56 8.68
N TYR A 404 -14.08 14.13 9.96
CA TYR A 404 -13.07 13.35 10.67
C TYR A 404 -13.46 11.87 10.78
N GLN A 405 -13.66 11.22 9.63
CA GLN A 405 -14.10 9.83 9.51
C GLN A 405 -12.95 8.81 9.52
N TYR A 406 -13.20 7.62 10.05
CA TYR A 406 -12.32 6.45 9.93
C TYR A 406 -13.15 5.17 9.89
N ALA A 407 -12.61 4.07 9.36
CA ALA A 407 -13.20 2.75 9.46
C ALA A 407 -12.16 1.72 9.93
N TYR A 408 -12.61 0.65 10.56
CA TYR A 408 -11.76 -0.51 10.87
C TYR A 408 -11.63 -1.43 9.64
N ASN A 409 -10.46 -2.05 9.48
CA ASN A 409 -10.20 -3.07 8.48
C ASN A 409 -10.34 -4.48 9.08
N GLU A 410 -10.34 -5.54 8.25
CA GLU A 410 -10.50 -6.94 8.70
C GLU A 410 -9.40 -7.43 9.66
N ASP A 411 -8.22 -6.79 9.64
CA ASP A 411 -7.08 -7.07 10.52
C ASP A 411 -7.06 -6.22 11.81
N GLY A 412 -8.04 -5.32 11.98
CA GLY A 412 -8.13 -4.39 13.10
C GLY A 412 -7.34 -3.09 12.94
N SER A 413 -6.62 -2.88 11.82
CA SER A 413 -6.06 -1.58 11.45
C SER A 413 -7.16 -0.57 11.10
N LYS A 414 -6.80 0.70 10.85
CA LYS A 414 -7.75 1.76 10.51
C LYS A 414 -7.41 2.36 9.15
N THR A 415 -8.46 2.73 8.42
CA THR A 415 -8.36 3.60 7.23
C THR A 415 -9.06 4.92 7.55
N PHE A 416 -8.40 6.05 7.28
CA PHE A 416 -8.88 7.39 7.64
C PHE A 416 -9.41 8.14 6.42
N TYR A 417 -10.53 8.85 6.57
CA TYR A 417 -11.25 9.49 5.47
C TYR A 417 -11.46 11.00 5.75
N PRO A 418 -10.42 11.85 5.58
CA PRO A 418 -10.56 13.28 5.73
C PRO A 418 -11.35 13.90 4.58
N ALA A 419 -12.33 14.74 4.92
CA ALA A 419 -13.04 15.59 3.98
C ALA A 419 -12.69 17.10 4.11
N SER A 420 -11.80 17.48 5.04
CA SER A 420 -11.41 18.88 5.30
C SER A 420 -9.94 19.03 5.71
N GLU A 421 -9.42 20.27 5.63
CA GLU A 421 -8.08 20.65 6.12
C GLU A 421 -7.88 20.24 7.59
N GLY A 422 -8.82 20.62 8.46
CA GLY A 422 -8.75 20.34 9.88
C GLY A 422 -8.81 18.85 10.21
N ALA A 423 -9.45 18.04 9.36
CA ALA A 423 -9.47 16.59 9.51
C ALA A 423 -8.15 15.95 9.06
N LEU A 424 -7.61 16.32 7.90
CA LEU A 424 -6.36 15.77 7.37
C LEU A 424 -5.18 16.07 8.32
N GLU A 425 -5.05 17.32 8.77
CA GLU A 425 -4.01 17.71 9.73
C GLU A 425 -4.20 16.99 11.09
N ALA A 426 -5.44 16.84 11.57
CA ALA A 426 -5.71 16.12 12.81
C ALA A 426 -5.56 14.59 12.72
N PHE A 427 -5.48 14.00 11.52
CA PHE A 427 -5.11 12.59 11.34
C PHE A 427 -3.59 12.40 11.28
N ILE A 428 -2.87 13.29 10.60
CA ILE A 428 -1.41 13.20 10.47
C ILE A 428 -0.75 13.60 11.80
N ASN A 429 -1.19 14.71 12.40
CA ASN A 429 -0.70 15.28 13.66
C ASN A 429 -1.78 15.24 14.75
N PRO A 430 -2.22 14.04 15.20
CA PRO A 430 -3.27 13.92 16.20
C PRO A 430 -2.85 14.51 17.54
N LYS A 431 -3.75 15.30 18.12
CA LYS A 431 -3.61 15.74 19.51
C LYS A 431 -3.82 14.53 20.41
N GLU A 432 -3.01 14.40 21.46
CA GLU A 432 -3.17 13.36 22.50
C GLU A 432 -4.64 13.26 22.94
N GLY A 433 -5.27 12.11 22.71
CA GLY A 433 -6.71 11.90 22.91
C GLY A 433 -7.52 11.67 21.61
N ASN A 434 -6.93 11.87 20.43
CA ASN A 434 -7.59 11.74 19.13
C ASN A 434 -7.15 10.46 18.38
N ASN A 435 -8.03 9.88 17.56
CA ASN A 435 -7.66 8.83 16.60
C ASN A 435 -6.96 9.46 15.39
N GLY A 436 -5.63 9.36 15.30
CA GLY A 436 -4.88 9.70 14.09
C GLY A 436 -4.15 8.49 13.49
N ALA A 437 -3.50 8.71 12.37
CA ALA A 437 -2.65 7.72 11.70
C ALA A 437 -1.40 7.44 12.54
N GLU A 438 -1.12 6.15 12.76
CA GLU A 438 0.10 5.61 13.33
C GLU A 438 1.03 5.12 12.19
N GLU A 439 2.13 4.44 12.53
CA GLU A 439 3.13 4.03 11.52
C GLU A 439 2.55 2.96 10.57
N ASN A 440 2.65 3.22 9.26
CA ASN A 440 2.14 2.45 8.11
C ASN A 440 0.62 2.55 7.85
N ASP A 441 -0.12 3.43 8.54
CA ASP A 441 -1.55 3.64 8.30
C ASP A 441 -1.86 4.30 6.94
N ILE A 442 -3.09 4.10 6.46
CA ILE A 442 -3.59 4.60 5.17
C ILE A 442 -4.67 5.68 5.38
N ILE A 443 -4.48 6.83 4.74
CA ILE A 443 -5.41 7.95 4.67
C ILE A 443 -5.96 8.03 3.24
N VAL A 444 -7.28 7.98 3.05
CA VAL A 444 -7.94 8.00 1.73
C VAL A 444 -8.78 9.26 1.60
N LEU A 445 -8.51 10.11 0.61
CA LEU A 445 -9.22 11.40 0.49
C LEU A 445 -10.69 11.23 0.08
N ASP A 446 -11.61 11.67 0.92
CA ASP A 446 -13.05 11.67 0.61
C ASP A 446 -13.47 12.92 -0.18
N SER A 447 -12.77 14.04 -0.02
CA SER A 447 -13.03 15.30 -0.74
C SER A 447 -11.75 16.00 -1.19
N ASN A 448 -11.90 17.01 -2.06
CA ASN A 448 -10.81 17.95 -2.37
C ASN A 448 -10.54 18.84 -1.15
N ILE A 449 -9.26 19.01 -0.80
CA ILE A 449 -8.85 19.73 0.42
C ILE A 449 -8.02 20.96 0.05
N GLU A 450 -8.50 22.13 0.45
CA GLU A 450 -7.73 23.39 0.44
C GLU A 450 -7.06 23.59 1.81
N ILE A 451 -5.73 23.71 1.86
CA ILE A 451 -4.99 23.99 3.10
C ILE A 451 -4.37 25.40 3.12
N ARG A 452 -4.11 25.91 4.32
CA ARG A 452 -3.64 27.28 4.63
C ARG A 452 -2.46 27.30 5.59
N GLU A 453 -2.15 26.18 6.23
CA GLU A 453 -0.87 25.89 6.88
C GLU A 453 -0.23 24.66 6.21
N THR A 454 1.10 24.51 6.29
CA THR A 454 1.81 23.38 5.67
C THR A 454 1.76 22.16 6.57
N ILE A 455 1.20 21.05 6.06
CA ILE A 455 1.19 19.76 6.74
C ILE A 455 2.64 19.26 6.87
N ALA A 456 3.06 18.98 8.09
CA ALA A 456 4.33 18.31 8.38
C ALA A 456 4.09 16.87 8.85
N THR A 457 5.02 15.97 8.54
CA THR A 457 4.98 14.59 9.03
C THR A 457 6.40 14.09 9.35
N ASP A 458 6.48 13.19 10.34
CA ASP A 458 7.68 12.50 10.82
C ASP A 458 7.49 10.96 10.89
N LYS A 459 6.45 10.43 10.23
CA LYS A 459 5.99 9.03 10.26
C LYS A 459 6.09 8.35 8.90
N ASP A 460 6.06 7.02 8.90
CA ASP A 460 5.69 6.22 7.73
C ASP A 460 4.16 6.27 7.56
N ILE A 461 3.62 6.93 6.53
CA ILE A 461 2.17 7.01 6.24
C ILE A 461 1.88 6.98 4.73
N THR A 462 0.73 6.42 4.36
CA THR A 462 0.22 6.46 2.97
C THR A 462 -0.98 7.40 2.84
N ILE A 463 -0.99 8.26 1.83
CA ILE A 463 -2.13 9.08 1.45
C ILE A 463 -2.58 8.68 0.03
N ASP A 464 -3.73 8.02 -0.07
CA ASP A 464 -4.39 7.77 -1.34
C ASP A 464 -5.25 8.97 -1.75
N LEU A 465 -4.95 9.53 -2.91
CA LEU A 465 -5.61 10.74 -3.40
C LEU A 465 -7.02 10.48 -3.93
N ASN A 466 -7.43 9.24 -4.24
CA ASN A 466 -8.80 8.84 -4.54
C ASN A 466 -9.57 9.80 -5.50
N ASN A 467 -8.95 10.16 -6.62
CA ASN A 467 -9.44 11.12 -7.62
C ASN A 467 -9.69 12.55 -7.09
N LYS A 468 -9.03 12.94 -5.99
CA LYS A 468 -9.13 14.27 -5.36
C LYS A 468 -7.89 15.13 -5.58
N THR A 469 -7.99 16.37 -5.12
CA THR A 469 -6.90 17.35 -5.13
C THR A 469 -6.62 17.92 -3.75
N ILE A 470 -5.34 17.97 -3.33
CA ILE A 470 -4.90 18.79 -2.20
C ILE A 470 -4.25 20.08 -2.74
N THR A 471 -4.74 21.23 -2.28
CA THR A 471 -4.33 22.57 -2.74
C THR A 471 -3.77 23.41 -1.60
N GLY A 472 -2.48 23.75 -1.64
CA GLY A 472 -1.86 24.70 -0.73
C GLY A 472 -2.13 26.15 -1.15
N ASN A 473 -2.99 26.85 -0.41
CA ASN A 473 -3.31 28.27 -0.65
C ASN A 473 -2.25 29.18 -0.01
N ASP A 474 -1.35 29.72 -0.83
CA ASP A 474 -0.22 30.55 -0.41
C ASP A 474 0.71 29.84 0.60
N VAL A 475 0.68 28.50 0.59
CA VAL A 475 1.53 27.58 1.37
C VAL A 475 1.97 26.37 0.54
N ARG A 476 3.05 25.73 0.99
CA ARG A 476 3.49 24.42 0.52
C ARG A 476 2.56 23.33 1.10
N VAL A 477 2.32 22.24 0.38
CA VAL A 477 1.45 21.16 0.87
C VAL A 477 2.13 20.33 1.96
N PHE A 478 3.16 19.54 1.60
CA PHE A 478 3.75 18.54 2.51
C PHE A 478 5.20 18.84 2.89
N HIS A 479 5.54 18.71 4.17
CA HIS A 479 6.90 18.58 4.70
C HIS A 479 7.13 17.18 5.25
N VAL A 480 7.94 16.37 4.56
CA VAL A 480 8.46 15.11 5.12
C VAL A 480 9.72 15.45 5.93
N THR A 481 9.66 15.30 7.25
CA THR A 481 10.72 15.73 8.18
C THR A 481 11.51 14.56 8.73
N ASP A 482 10.84 13.44 9.01
CA ASP A 482 11.37 12.07 9.13
C ASP A 482 10.34 11.10 8.52
N GLY A 483 10.64 9.80 8.47
CA GLY A 483 9.68 8.78 8.00
C GLY A 483 9.34 8.84 6.50
N THR A 484 8.45 7.96 6.05
CA THR A 484 8.04 7.81 4.65
C THR A 484 6.65 8.38 4.38
N LEU A 485 6.56 9.48 3.62
CA LEU A 485 5.30 9.86 3.00
C LEU A 485 5.15 9.12 1.66
N THR A 486 4.15 8.25 1.55
CA THR A 486 3.74 7.63 0.29
C THR A 486 2.47 8.30 -0.23
N LEU A 487 2.48 8.70 -1.51
CA LEU A 487 1.30 9.19 -2.22
C LEU A 487 0.85 8.16 -3.27
N THR A 488 -0.40 7.72 -3.19
CA THR A 488 -1.02 6.75 -4.12
C THR A 488 -2.33 7.27 -4.72
N GLY A 489 -2.90 6.51 -5.65
CA GLY A 489 -4.18 6.81 -6.30
C GLY A 489 -4.07 7.88 -7.39
N GLU A 490 -5.01 7.84 -8.35
CA GLU A 490 -5.16 8.93 -9.31
C GLU A 490 -5.54 10.22 -8.56
N GLY A 491 -4.85 11.33 -8.81
CA GLY A 491 -5.12 12.58 -8.10
C GLY A 491 -4.07 13.66 -8.31
N THR A 492 -4.19 14.77 -7.58
CA THR A 492 -3.28 15.91 -7.72
C THR A 492 -2.90 16.57 -6.40
N VAL A 493 -1.64 16.95 -6.26
CA VAL A 493 -1.14 17.80 -5.16
C VAL A 493 -0.57 19.08 -5.77
N THR A 494 -1.05 20.24 -5.34
CA THR A 494 -0.66 21.53 -5.91
C THR A 494 -0.53 22.64 -4.87
N SER A 495 0.23 23.68 -5.19
CA SER A 495 0.27 24.94 -4.43
C SER A 495 0.04 26.12 -5.36
N HIS A 496 -0.73 27.10 -4.90
CA HIS A 496 -0.95 28.38 -5.58
C HIS A 496 -0.37 29.51 -4.74
N ARG A 497 0.24 30.49 -5.40
CA ARG A 497 1.00 31.56 -4.73
C ARG A 497 0.30 32.91 -4.84
N GLU A 498 0.09 33.57 -3.70
CA GLU A 498 -0.32 34.98 -3.66
C GLU A 498 0.84 35.89 -3.21
N SER A 499 1.27 35.77 -1.96
CA SER A 499 2.18 36.73 -1.33
C SER A 499 3.06 36.20 -0.20
N GLY A 500 2.62 35.17 0.52
CA GLY A 500 3.32 34.52 1.63
C GLY A 500 4.22 33.37 1.20
N LEU A 501 3.84 32.62 0.16
CA LEU A 501 4.69 31.56 -0.40
C LEU A 501 5.86 32.19 -1.16
N ASP A 502 7.09 31.80 -0.81
CA ASP A 502 8.26 32.20 -1.60
C ASP A 502 8.27 31.42 -2.94
N GLN A 503 8.69 32.09 -4.02
CA GLN A 503 8.92 31.45 -5.32
C GLN A 503 10.04 30.39 -5.24
N SER A 504 10.94 30.45 -4.24
CA SER A 504 11.93 29.41 -3.94
C SER A 504 11.41 28.32 -2.98
N SER A 505 10.11 28.30 -2.68
CA SER A 505 9.44 27.19 -2.03
C SER A 505 9.04 26.11 -3.05
N SER A 506 8.30 25.11 -2.60
CA SER A 506 7.88 23.95 -3.38
C SER A 506 6.44 23.53 -3.06
N VAL A 507 5.92 22.53 -3.76
CA VAL A 507 4.69 21.80 -3.38
C VAL A 507 5.01 20.73 -2.33
N ILE A 508 6.16 20.04 -2.44
CA ILE A 508 6.64 19.06 -1.45
C ILE A 508 8.11 19.32 -1.08
N ARG A 509 8.42 19.22 0.22
CA ARG A 509 9.76 19.34 0.81
C ARG A 509 10.11 18.06 1.57
N VAL A 510 11.27 17.48 1.27
CA VAL A 510 11.79 16.25 1.90
C VAL A 510 13.12 16.55 2.59
N GLY A 511 13.16 16.38 3.91
CA GLY A 511 14.30 16.71 4.76
C GLY A 511 14.11 17.95 5.63
N ASP A 512 14.74 17.92 6.81
CA ASP A 512 14.87 19.05 7.71
C ASP A 512 16.33 19.58 7.76
N ASN A 513 16.48 20.87 8.07
CA ASN A 513 17.75 21.57 8.10
C ASN A 513 18.41 21.55 9.51
N SER A 514 17.73 21.03 10.54
CA SER A 514 18.13 21.15 11.95
C SER A 514 18.37 19.82 12.66
N THR A 515 17.62 18.77 12.30
CA THR A 515 17.70 17.41 12.87
C THR A 515 18.65 16.50 12.06
N ASN A 516 18.67 15.20 12.36
CA ASN A 516 19.42 14.17 11.63
C ASN A 516 18.52 12.95 11.40
N THR A 517 17.47 13.18 10.63
CA THR A 517 16.35 12.29 10.30
C THR A 517 16.57 11.59 8.96
N SER A 518 15.80 10.53 8.66
CA SER A 518 15.90 9.76 7.41
C SER A 518 14.63 9.83 6.54
N PRO A 519 14.11 11.02 6.18
CA PRO A 519 12.82 11.15 5.51
C PRO A 519 12.86 10.68 4.05
N ASN A 520 11.77 10.01 3.66
CA ASN A 520 11.56 9.38 2.37
C ASN A 520 10.25 9.88 1.73
N LEU A 521 10.23 10.05 0.41
CA LEU A 521 9.02 10.39 -0.34
C LEU A 521 8.80 9.40 -1.48
N VAL A 522 7.63 8.77 -1.51
CA VAL A 522 7.20 7.92 -2.63
C VAL A 522 6.03 8.58 -3.35
N ILE A 523 6.15 8.77 -4.67
CA ILE A 523 5.08 9.29 -5.54
C ILE A 523 4.74 8.20 -6.55
N ASP A 524 3.60 7.53 -6.39
CA ASP A 524 3.18 6.47 -7.32
C ASP A 524 2.73 7.01 -8.69
N LYS A 525 2.68 6.12 -9.69
CA LYS A 525 2.52 6.40 -11.12
C LYS A 525 1.30 7.26 -11.50
N ASP A 526 0.20 7.19 -10.75
CA ASP A 526 -1.05 7.90 -11.07
C ASP A 526 -1.15 9.28 -10.37
N VAL A 527 -0.20 9.61 -9.49
CA VAL A 527 -0.16 10.88 -8.75
C VAL A 527 0.45 11.98 -9.64
N THR A 528 -0.20 13.14 -9.67
CA THR A 528 0.37 14.37 -10.28
C THR A 528 0.71 15.41 -9.21
N ILE A 529 1.94 15.92 -9.23
CA ILE A 529 2.35 17.14 -8.53
C ILE A 529 2.30 18.29 -9.55
N ASP A 530 1.53 19.36 -9.29
CA ASP A 530 1.44 20.52 -10.18
C ASP A 530 1.87 21.81 -9.45
N ALA A 531 2.97 22.41 -9.88
CA ALA A 531 3.60 23.58 -9.26
C ALA A 531 3.70 24.76 -10.25
N PRO A 532 2.61 25.51 -10.47
CA PRO A 532 2.62 26.66 -11.38
C PRO A 532 3.56 27.78 -10.90
N ASP A 533 3.61 28.04 -9.59
CA ASP A 533 4.30 29.21 -9.03
C ASP A 533 5.63 28.91 -8.30
N THR A 534 5.98 27.62 -8.15
CA THR A 534 7.02 27.12 -7.24
C THR A 534 7.76 25.92 -7.83
N TYR A 535 8.74 25.38 -7.11
CA TYR A 535 9.35 24.08 -7.44
C TYR A 535 8.36 22.94 -7.20
N GLY A 536 8.48 21.82 -7.92
CA GLY A 536 7.65 20.64 -7.66
C GLY A 536 8.01 19.99 -6.33
N VAL A 537 9.11 19.24 -6.32
CA VAL A 537 9.66 18.51 -5.17
C VAL A 537 11.05 19.04 -4.83
N THR A 538 11.33 19.18 -3.52
CA THR A 538 12.62 19.73 -3.01
C THR A 538 13.27 18.86 -1.94
N ILE A 539 14.38 18.21 -2.29
CA ILE A 539 15.04 17.18 -1.48
C ILE A 539 16.42 17.67 -1.03
N PHE A 540 16.57 17.92 0.26
CA PHE A 540 17.82 18.28 0.93
C PHE A 540 17.59 18.32 2.44
N GLY A 541 18.65 18.24 3.23
CA GLY A 541 18.53 18.22 4.69
C GLY A 541 19.89 18.02 5.33
N LYS A 542 19.91 18.07 6.66
CA LYS A 542 21.16 18.00 7.44
C LYS A 542 21.69 16.58 7.64
N SER A 543 20.85 15.56 7.46
CA SER A 543 21.29 14.16 7.46
C SER A 543 21.83 13.72 6.10
N ASP A 544 22.48 12.56 6.06
CA ASP A 544 23.01 11.89 4.87
C ASP A 544 22.01 10.89 4.23
N LYS A 545 20.71 11.12 4.45
CA LYS A 545 19.63 10.13 4.24
C LYS A 545 18.27 10.75 3.83
N GLN A 546 18.23 11.75 2.95
CA GLN A 546 16.96 12.10 2.32
C GLN A 546 16.77 11.25 1.07
N THR A 547 15.68 10.50 0.99
CA THR A 547 15.41 9.61 -0.15
C THR A 547 14.12 9.99 -0.87
N ALA A 548 14.01 9.62 -2.15
CA ALA A 548 12.72 9.60 -2.83
C ALA A 548 12.64 8.62 -4.00
N THR A 549 11.46 8.06 -4.21
CA THR A 549 11.09 7.26 -5.38
C THR A 549 9.95 7.96 -6.13
N ILE A 550 10.20 8.37 -7.36
CA ILE A 550 9.27 9.15 -8.18
C ILE A 550 8.86 8.31 -9.38
N ASN A 551 7.60 7.85 -9.38
CA ASN A 551 6.97 7.12 -10.50
C ASN A 551 5.85 7.95 -11.18
N GLY A 552 5.26 8.92 -10.46
CA GLY A 552 4.20 9.79 -10.97
C GLY A 552 4.68 11.00 -11.78
N LYS A 553 3.75 11.94 -12.04
CA LYS A 553 4.03 13.15 -12.82
C LYS A 553 4.38 14.34 -11.90
N ILE A 554 5.34 15.16 -12.30
CA ILE A 554 5.65 16.46 -11.68
C ILE A 554 5.68 17.53 -12.78
N ILE A 555 4.78 18.51 -12.72
CA ILE A 555 4.64 19.60 -13.69
C ILE A 555 5.00 20.92 -13.01
N THR A 556 5.72 21.80 -13.71
CA THR A 556 5.95 23.19 -13.28
C THR A 556 5.89 24.18 -14.44
N ASP A 557 5.57 25.44 -14.14
CA ASP A 557 5.63 26.51 -15.14
C ASP A 557 6.97 27.24 -15.15
N SER A 558 7.52 27.63 -13.99
CA SER A 558 8.66 28.57 -13.91
C SER A 558 9.89 28.14 -13.11
N SER A 559 9.84 27.01 -12.39
CA SER A 559 10.93 26.48 -11.56
C SER A 559 11.21 25.02 -11.90
N SER A 560 12.19 24.35 -11.26
CA SER A 560 12.47 22.93 -11.53
C SER A 560 11.41 22.01 -10.93
N ALA A 561 11.08 20.93 -11.64
CA ALA A 561 10.19 19.86 -11.17
C ALA A 561 10.83 19.12 -9.99
N LEU A 562 12.13 18.82 -10.09
CA LEU A 562 12.95 18.30 -8.99
C LEU A 562 14.13 19.24 -8.72
N SER A 563 14.38 19.54 -7.44
CA SER A 563 15.53 20.32 -7.00
C SER A 563 16.06 19.83 -5.65
N GLY A 564 17.35 20.02 -5.38
CA GLY A 564 17.89 20.00 -4.02
C GLY A 564 18.46 21.35 -3.59
N ASN A 565 19.43 21.34 -2.66
CA ASN A 565 20.18 22.52 -2.23
C ASN A 565 21.65 22.17 -1.98
N GLY A 566 22.56 22.85 -2.68
CA GLY A 566 23.99 22.46 -2.72
C GLY A 566 24.85 22.90 -1.53
N SER A 567 24.30 23.60 -0.54
CA SER A 567 25.08 24.09 0.61
C SER A 567 25.86 22.96 1.29
N ASN A 568 27.16 23.20 1.56
CA ASN A 568 28.03 22.33 2.38
C ASN A 568 27.52 22.04 3.81
N GLU A 569 26.39 22.63 4.23
CA GLU A 569 25.70 22.38 5.50
C GLU A 569 24.67 21.23 5.41
N PHE A 570 24.39 20.73 4.21
CA PHE A 570 23.46 19.61 3.95
C PHE A 570 24.20 18.33 3.57
N GLY A 571 23.56 17.19 3.83
CA GLY A 571 24.09 15.87 3.53
C GLY A 571 23.75 15.37 2.12
N GLU A 572 23.80 14.06 1.95
CA GLU A 572 23.60 13.39 0.67
C GLU A 572 22.13 12.96 0.48
N THR A 573 21.68 12.94 -0.78
CA THR A 573 20.34 12.49 -1.18
C THR A 573 20.44 11.27 -2.09
N GLU A 574 19.55 10.29 -1.93
CA GLU A 574 19.43 9.14 -2.85
C GLU A 574 18.03 9.14 -3.48
N ILE A 575 17.98 9.43 -4.78
CA ILE A 575 16.73 9.69 -5.50
C ILE A 575 16.65 8.73 -6.70
N THR A 576 15.51 8.05 -6.87
CA THR A 576 15.23 7.22 -8.04
C THR A 576 13.98 7.73 -8.75
N ILE A 577 14.07 7.89 -10.07
CA ILE A 577 12.96 8.29 -10.94
C ILE A 577 12.68 7.14 -11.91
N GLY A 578 11.55 6.47 -11.74
CA GLY A 578 11.18 5.26 -12.49
C GLY A 578 10.54 5.54 -13.85
N SER A 579 10.36 4.48 -14.65
CA SER A 579 10.02 4.57 -16.08
C SER A 579 8.63 5.11 -16.42
N SER A 580 7.70 5.15 -15.46
CA SER A 580 6.40 5.80 -15.63
C SER A 580 6.44 7.32 -15.39
N ALA A 581 7.52 7.84 -14.79
CA ALA A 581 7.57 9.21 -14.32
C ALA A 581 7.73 10.22 -15.44
N VAL A 582 7.07 11.37 -15.27
CA VAL A 582 7.14 12.50 -16.20
C VAL A 582 7.45 13.77 -15.44
N LEU A 583 8.65 14.33 -15.62
CA LEU A 583 9.07 15.60 -15.00
C LEU A 583 9.09 16.69 -16.08
N GLU A 584 8.18 17.67 -15.95
CA GLU A 584 7.93 18.71 -16.96
C GLU A 584 8.15 20.12 -16.37
N SER A 585 9.00 20.96 -16.98
CA SER A 585 9.19 22.36 -16.59
C SER A 585 9.15 23.32 -17.79
N LYS A 586 8.06 24.08 -17.92
CA LYS A 586 7.76 24.83 -19.17
C LYS A 586 8.74 25.97 -19.45
N ASN A 587 9.33 26.60 -18.43
CA ASN A 587 10.22 27.76 -18.60
C ASN A 587 11.59 27.67 -17.88
N ALA A 588 11.90 26.58 -17.17
CA ALA A 588 13.15 26.39 -16.45
C ALA A 588 13.82 25.04 -16.79
N VAL A 589 14.90 24.70 -16.07
CA VAL A 589 15.51 23.36 -16.15
C VAL A 589 14.63 22.38 -15.37
N ALA A 590 14.25 21.24 -15.95
CA ALA A 590 13.31 20.30 -15.32
C ALA A 590 13.88 19.67 -14.04
N ILE A 591 15.14 19.21 -14.08
CA ILE A 591 15.86 18.69 -12.90
C ILE A 591 17.07 19.57 -12.62
N TYR A 592 17.19 20.05 -11.38
CA TYR A 592 18.36 20.78 -10.90
C TYR A 592 18.99 20.01 -9.73
N GLN A 593 20.20 19.47 -9.94
CA GLN A 593 20.92 18.65 -8.95
C GLN A 593 22.13 19.41 -8.38
N PRO A 594 21.93 20.27 -7.36
CA PRO A 594 23.01 21.00 -6.70
C PRO A 594 23.71 20.26 -5.55
N GLN A 595 23.15 19.16 -5.05
CA GLN A 595 23.55 18.50 -3.79
C GLN A 595 24.28 17.18 -4.01
N ARG A 596 24.86 16.63 -2.93
CA ARG A 596 25.61 15.37 -2.93
C ARG A 596 24.70 14.13 -2.93
N GLY A 597 25.28 12.97 -3.19
CA GLY A 597 24.58 11.70 -3.32
C GLY A 597 24.26 11.37 -4.77
N THR A 598 23.21 10.59 -4.99
CA THR A 598 22.90 9.91 -6.25
C THR A 598 21.48 10.23 -6.73
N LEU A 599 21.34 10.44 -8.04
CA LEU A 599 20.07 10.52 -8.75
C LEU A 599 20.06 9.46 -9.87
N ASN A 600 19.22 8.44 -9.76
CA ASN A 600 18.99 7.44 -10.80
C ASN A 600 17.75 7.82 -11.62
N ILE A 601 17.85 7.75 -12.94
CA ILE A 601 16.76 8.02 -13.89
C ILE A 601 16.62 6.79 -14.77
N GLU A 602 15.59 5.98 -14.48
CA GLU A 602 15.41 4.62 -14.99
C GLU A 602 14.20 4.58 -15.93
N GLY A 603 14.37 5.05 -17.17
CA GLY A 603 13.33 5.09 -18.20
C GLY A 603 12.39 6.30 -18.18
N ALA A 604 12.58 7.24 -17.24
CA ALA A 604 11.68 8.37 -17.06
C ALA A 604 11.70 9.37 -18.23
N THR A 605 10.61 10.13 -18.38
CA THR A 605 10.54 11.27 -19.31
C THR A 605 10.82 12.58 -18.58
N VAL A 606 11.85 13.32 -19.01
CA VAL A 606 12.26 14.61 -18.44
C VAL A 606 12.23 15.66 -19.53
N ILE A 607 11.31 16.62 -19.43
CA ILE A 607 11.12 17.68 -20.44
C ILE A 607 11.23 19.05 -19.77
N GLY A 608 12.10 19.91 -20.26
CA GLY A 608 12.12 21.29 -19.78
C GLY A 608 12.65 22.29 -20.79
N LYS A 609 12.79 23.55 -20.39
CA LYS A 609 13.53 24.54 -21.17
C LYS A 609 15.02 24.21 -21.21
N GLY A 610 15.54 23.65 -20.12
CA GLY A 610 16.66 22.70 -20.13
C GLY A 610 16.19 21.37 -19.52
N GLY A 611 16.87 20.26 -19.81
CA GLY A 611 16.54 18.96 -19.22
C GLY A 611 17.06 18.87 -17.78
N ILE A 612 18.37 18.67 -17.64
CA ILE A 612 19.07 18.43 -16.37
C ILE A 612 20.24 19.42 -16.23
N GLU A 613 20.37 20.08 -15.07
CA GLU A 613 21.56 20.88 -14.69
C GLU A 613 22.16 20.34 -13.39
N ALA A 614 23.37 19.77 -13.46
CA ALA A 614 24.11 19.21 -12.34
C ALA A 614 25.20 20.19 -11.86
N LYS A 615 25.18 20.54 -10.57
CA LYS A 615 26.24 21.33 -9.89
C LYS A 615 26.97 20.55 -8.79
N ALA A 616 26.43 19.41 -8.35
CA ALA A 616 27.11 18.39 -7.56
C ALA A 616 26.42 17.01 -7.73
N GLY A 617 26.97 15.98 -7.07
CA GLY A 617 26.38 14.64 -7.01
C GLY A 617 26.59 13.81 -8.28
N THR A 618 26.14 12.55 -8.22
CA THR A 618 26.17 11.63 -9.36
C THR A 618 24.76 11.49 -9.94
N ILE A 619 24.61 11.62 -11.25
CA ILE A 619 23.37 11.30 -11.97
C ILE A 619 23.63 10.09 -12.88
N ASN A 620 22.80 9.07 -12.79
CA ASN A 620 22.82 7.90 -13.68
C ASN A 620 21.55 7.91 -14.53
N ILE A 621 21.68 7.70 -15.84
CA ILE A 621 20.57 7.73 -16.81
C ILE A 621 20.59 6.43 -17.62
N SER A 622 19.51 5.63 -17.50
CA SER A 622 19.35 4.32 -18.11
C SER A 622 17.86 3.97 -18.32
N GLY A 623 17.54 2.75 -18.76
CA GLY A 623 16.17 2.23 -18.87
C GLY A 623 15.33 2.78 -20.04
N ASP A 624 15.97 3.29 -21.09
CA ASP A 624 15.39 4.02 -22.23
C ASP A 624 14.84 5.42 -21.88
N ALA A 625 15.43 6.11 -20.90
CA ALA A 625 15.00 7.43 -20.45
C ALA A 625 15.01 8.50 -21.57
N ASN A 626 14.04 9.43 -21.55
CA ASN A 626 13.87 10.47 -22.55
C ASN A 626 14.10 11.86 -21.95
N ILE A 627 15.28 12.45 -22.20
CA ILE A 627 15.69 13.76 -21.67
C ILE A 627 15.62 14.81 -22.78
N THR A 628 14.69 15.75 -22.70
CA THR A 628 14.41 16.73 -23.76
C THR A 628 14.49 18.18 -23.27
N ALA A 629 15.33 18.98 -23.93
CA ALA A 629 15.35 20.43 -23.82
C ALA A 629 14.54 21.10 -24.95
N THR A 630 13.78 22.13 -24.60
CA THR A 630 12.88 22.87 -25.51
C THR A 630 13.32 24.31 -25.75
N GLY A 631 14.34 24.79 -25.02
CA GLY A 631 14.94 26.12 -25.20
C GLY A 631 16.13 26.12 -26.16
N GLU A 632 16.60 27.32 -26.50
CA GLU A 632 17.85 27.53 -27.25
C GLU A 632 19.07 27.43 -26.30
N PRO A 633 20.16 26.73 -26.69
CA PRO A 633 21.38 26.58 -25.90
C PRO A 633 21.96 27.92 -25.43
N SER A 634 21.98 28.13 -24.12
CA SER A 634 22.48 29.36 -23.50
C SER A 634 22.80 29.18 -22.01
N GLN A 635 23.76 29.94 -21.51
CA GLN A 635 24.09 30.03 -20.08
C GLN A 635 24.17 31.49 -19.64
N VAL A 636 23.66 31.78 -18.44
CA VAL A 636 23.87 33.05 -17.74
C VAL A 636 24.49 32.73 -16.38
N PRO A 637 25.84 32.74 -16.26
CA PRO A 637 26.51 32.47 -15.01
C PRO A 637 26.05 33.38 -13.87
N ASN A 638 25.73 32.77 -12.74
CA ASN A 638 25.09 33.38 -11.58
C ASN A 638 25.69 32.93 -10.23
N GLY A 639 26.40 31.79 -10.20
CA GLY A 639 27.00 31.22 -9.00
C GLY A 639 26.02 30.51 -8.08
N ASN A 640 24.70 30.57 -8.33
CA ASN A 640 23.69 29.82 -7.58
C ASN A 640 22.38 29.58 -8.35
N GLY A 641 21.69 28.49 -8.01
CA GLY A 641 20.50 28.05 -8.76
C GLY A 641 20.84 27.55 -10.17
N THR A 642 19.83 27.32 -10.99
CA THR A 642 20.00 26.98 -12.41
C THR A 642 20.62 28.17 -13.17
N SER A 643 21.58 27.89 -14.04
CA SER A 643 22.29 28.87 -14.89
C SER A 643 22.08 28.65 -16.39
N THR A 644 21.44 27.55 -16.80
CA THR A 644 21.40 27.07 -18.19
C THR A 644 19.99 27.09 -18.82
N SER A 645 19.95 26.97 -20.15
CA SER A 645 18.76 26.81 -21.00
C SER A 645 19.18 26.07 -22.28
N GLY A 646 18.30 25.25 -22.85
CA GLY A 646 18.49 24.54 -24.13
C GLY A 646 19.47 23.37 -24.12
N TYR A 647 20.17 23.14 -23.02
CA TYR A 647 20.93 21.91 -22.79
C TYR A 647 20.00 20.82 -22.27
N ALA A 648 20.07 19.62 -22.84
CA ALA A 648 19.37 18.44 -22.33
C ALA A 648 20.08 17.92 -21.07
N VAL A 649 21.42 17.94 -21.07
CA VAL A 649 22.26 17.62 -19.91
C VAL A 649 23.40 18.64 -19.82
N ALA A 650 23.42 19.41 -18.73
CA ALA A 650 24.49 20.35 -18.43
C ALA A 650 25.17 20.02 -17.10
N VAL A 651 26.47 19.77 -17.14
CA VAL A 651 27.35 19.73 -15.96
C VAL A 651 27.95 21.11 -15.79
N VAL A 652 27.80 21.72 -14.61
CA VAL A 652 28.15 23.14 -14.40
C VAL A 652 29.12 23.29 -13.23
N ASN A 653 30.39 23.59 -13.55
CA ASN A 653 31.44 23.79 -12.57
C ASN A 653 31.26 25.12 -11.82
N THR A 654 31.24 25.06 -10.48
CA THR A 654 30.98 26.22 -9.60
C THR A 654 32.23 26.73 -8.87
N GLN A 655 32.08 27.79 -8.06
CA GLN A 655 33.19 28.44 -7.34
C GLN A 655 32.99 28.41 -5.81
N GLY A 656 32.91 27.19 -5.26
CA GLY A 656 32.70 26.96 -3.83
C GLY A 656 31.22 27.11 -3.40
N GLY A 657 30.92 26.82 -2.13
CA GLY A 657 29.56 26.83 -1.58
C GLY A 657 28.67 25.64 -1.99
N TYR A 658 29.10 24.91 -3.02
CA TYR A 658 28.66 23.57 -3.40
C TYR A 658 29.68 22.54 -2.87
N ASP A 659 29.28 21.28 -2.66
CA ASP A 659 30.20 20.21 -2.21
C ASP A 659 30.18 18.98 -3.12
N GLY A 660 31.36 18.39 -3.39
CA GLY A 660 31.55 17.36 -4.41
C GLY A 660 31.78 17.90 -5.84
N SER A 661 32.02 16.98 -6.79
CA SER A 661 31.95 17.23 -8.23
C SER A 661 30.59 16.74 -8.76
N PRO A 662 29.98 17.43 -9.75
CA PRO A 662 28.90 16.86 -10.55
C PRO A 662 29.43 15.80 -11.54
N ILE A 663 28.86 14.61 -11.54
CA ILE A 663 29.14 13.52 -12.49
C ILE A 663 27.83 13.10 -13.14
N VAL A 664 27.79 12.94 -14.47
CA VAL A 664 26.64 12.36 -15.17
C VAL A 664 27.07 11.15 -16.00
N ASN A 665 26.42 10.02 -15.78
CA ASN A 665 26.61 8.78 -16.52
C ASN A 665 25.35 8.51 -17.36
N ILE A 666 25.52 8.27 -18.66
CA ILE A 666 24.43 7.99 -19.61
C ILE A 666 24.68 6.65 -20.28
N GLU A 667 23.91 5.65 -19.88
CA GLU A 667 24.08 4.25 -20.28
C GLU A 667 23.22 3.88 -21.50
N ASP A 668 22.02 4.44 -21.61
CA ASP A 668 21.11 4.27 -22.75
C ASP A 668 20.20 5.49 -22.96
N GLY A 669 19.04 5.31 -23.61
CA GLY A 669 17.99 6.34 -23.70
C GLY A 669 18.13 7.32 -24.86
N THR A 670 17.31 8.37 -24.83
CA THR A 670 17.21 9.41 -25.85
C THR A 670 17.41 10.79 -25.24
N VAL A 671 18.36 11.57 -25.77
CA VAL A 671 18.71 12.90 -25.28
C VAL A 671 18.53 13.92 -26.40
N ASN A 672 17.50 14.76 -26.31
CA ASN A 672 17.12 15.76 -27.31
C ASN A 672 17.49 17.17 -26.82
N GLY A 673 18.57 17.74 -27.35
CA GLY A 673 19.17 19.00 -26.93
C GLY A 673 20.68 18.85 -26.73
N ASP A 674 21.38 19.98 -26.52
CA ASP A 674 22.85 19.95 -26.43
C ASP A 674 23.32 19.37 -25.08
N VAL A 675 24.47 18.68 -25.08
CA VAL A 675 25.13 18.15 -23.87
C VAL A 675 26.46 18.89 -23.67
N ALA A 676 26.74 19.36 -22.46
CA ALA A 676 27.94 20.17 -22.20
C ALA A 676 28.44 20.15 -20.75
N ILE A 677 29.77 20.25 -20.59
CA ILE A 677 30.42 20.72 -19.36
C ILE A 677 30.65 22.22 -19.49
N LEU A 678 30.14 23.00 -18.54
CA LEU A 678 30.08 24.46 -18.52
C LEU A 678 30.71 25.02 -17.24
N ASN A 679 30.95 26.33 -17.19
CA ASN A 679 31.60 26.98 -16.04
C ASN A 679 30.81 28.21 -15.57
N ASP A 680 30.31 28.16 -14.33
CA ASP A 680 29.59 29.24 -13.64
C ASP A 680 30.54 30.35 -13.13
N SER A 681 31.84 30.26 -13.44
CA SER A 681 32.86 31.19 -12.99
C SER A 681 34.07 31.26 -13.93
N THR A 682 34.89 32.30 -13.80
CA THR A 682 36.12 32.45 -14.60
C THR A 682 37.34 31.70 -14.03
N ASN A 683 37.21 31.05 -12.88
CA ASN A 683 38.26 30.22 -12.27
C ASN A 683 37.58 29.03 -11.55
N PRO A 684 37.30 27.90 -12.22
CA PRO A 684 36.83 26.70 -11.53
C PRO A 684 37.87 26.20 -10.51
N ILE A 685 37.42 25.37 -9.56
CA ILE A 685 38.32 24.66 -8.64
C ILE A 685 38.72 23.35 -9.33
N PRO A 686 40.00 23.13 -9.71
CA PRO A 686 40.38 21.97 -10.54
C PRO A 686 40.14 20.61 -9.87
N GLU A 687 40.13 20.56 -8.54
CA GLU A 687 39.80 19.36 -7.74
C GLU A 687 38.28 19.09 -7.66
N ARG A 688 37.47 19.90 -8.36
CA ARG A 688 36.00 19.86 -8.39
C ARG A 688 35.43 20.14 -9.79
N GLU A 689 36.21 19.90 -10.83
CA GLU A 689 35.66 19.84 -12.18
C GLU A 689 34.76 18.60 -12.28
N GLY A 690 33.59 18.77 -12.89
CA GLY A 690 32.64 17.70 -13.16
C GLY A 690 32.91 16.99 -14.47
N ASP A 691 32.24 15.85 -14.66
CA ASP A 691 32.49 14.94 -15.77
C ASP A 691 31.19 14.38 -16.38
N ILE A 692 31.25 13.93 -17.63
CA ILE A 692 30.14 13.27 -18.34
C ILE A 692 30.67 12.01 -19.02
N ASN A 693 30.14 10.85 -18.63
CA ASN A 693 30.43 9.55 -19.23
C ASN A 693 29.24 9.10 -20.07
N ILE A 694 29.44 8.87 -21.36
CA ILE A 694 28.39 8.36 -22.27
C ILE A 694 28.83 7.01 -22.83
N THR A 695 28.16 5.94 -22.39
CA THR A 695 28.43 4.56 -22.82
C THR A 695 27.39 4.03 -23.82
N GLY A 696 26.21 4.65 -23.90
CA GLY A 696 25.19 4.32 -24.89
C GLY A 696 24.16 5.43 -25.12
N GLY A 697 23.07 5.09 -25.80
CA GLY A 697 21.94 6.00 -26.08
C GLY A 697 22.00 6.74 -27.42
N THR A 698 20.94 7.49 -27.70
CA THR A 698 20.74 8.30 -28.92
C THR A 698 20.62 9.78 -28.59
N PHE A 699 21.37 10.62 -29.29
CA PHE A 699 21.49 12.06 -29.01
C PHE A 699 21.11 12.89 -30.23
N THR A 700 20.21 13.85 -30.05
CA THR A 700 19.82 14.83 -31.07
C THR A 700 20.18 16.22 -30.55
N PRO A 701 21.40 16.75 -30.83
CA PRO A 701 21.77 18.10 -30.42
C PRO A 701 20.84 19.15 -31.05
N ALA A 702 20.61 20.25 -30.32
CA ALA A 702 19.93 21.42 -30.83
C ALA A 702 20.76 22.15 -31.91
N THR A 703 22.09 22.04 -31.84
CA THR A 703 22.99 22.65 -32.83
C THR A 703 24.05 21.68 -33.37
N ASN A 704 24.38 21.80 -34.66
CA ASN A 704 25.50 21.07 -35.27
C ASN A 704 26.90 21.56 -34.80
N GLU A 705 26.97 22.43 -33.77
CA GLU A 705 28.23 22.94 -33.19
C GLU A 705 28.65 22.19 -31.90
N HIS A 706 27.70 21.54 -31.21
CA HIS A 706 27.98 20.70 -30.03
C HIS A 706 28.20 19.23 -30.44
N ASP A 707 29.39 18.71 -30.14
CA ASP A 707 29.79 17.30 -30.37
C ASP A 707 29.94 16.60 -29.01
N ILE A 708 29.26 15.46 -28.83
CA ILE A 708 29.32 14.67 -27.59
C ILE A 708 30.54 13.75 -27.51
N LYS A 709 31.31 13.63 -28.60
CA LYS A 709 32.53 12.80 -28.67
C LYS A 709 33.53 12.96 -27.51
N PRO A 710 33.72 14.15 -26.88
CA PRO A 710 34.62 14.28 -25.74
C PRO A 710 34.17 13.51 -24.48
N PHE A 711 32.90 13.11 -24.41
CA PHE A 711 32.27 12.43 -23.26
C PHE A 711 32.19 10.90 -23.43
N LEU A 712 32.71 10.34 -24.53
CA LEU A 712 32.76 8.89 -24.75
C LEU A 712 34.05 8.33 -24.12
N PRO A 713 33.97 7.38 -23.16
CA PRO A 713 35.14 6.74 -22.58
C PRO A 713 35.78 5.75 -23.56
N GLU A 714 37.00 5.28 -23.26
CA GLU A 714 37.67 4.27 -24.10
C GLU A 714 36.78 3.05 -24.35
N GLY A 715 36.82 2.51 -25.58
CA GLY A 715 35.99 1.38 -25.99
C GLY A 715 34.59 1.75 -26.49
N HIS A 716 34.24 3.03 -26.64
CA HIS A 716 32.92 3.47 -27.16
C HIS A 716 33.06 4.30 -28.44
N SER A 717 32.04 4.26 -29.30
CA SER A 717 32.06 4.91 -30.62
C SER A 717 30.80 5.70 -30.92
N LEU A 718 30.97 6.70 -31.80
CA LEU A 718 29.94 7.65 -32.18
C LEU A 718 29.54 7.44 -33.64
N LYS A 719 28.30 7.02 -33.87
CA LYS A 719 27.71 6.88 -35.21
C LYS A 719 26.87 8.10 -35.53
N GLU A 720 27.43 9.02 -36.30
CA GLU A 720 26.70 10.17 -36.85
C GLU A 720 25.73 9.72 -37.97
N VAL A 721 24.46 10.07 -37.80
CA VAL A 721 23.38 9.90 -38.77
C VAL A 721 22.83 11.29 -39.08
N VAL A 722 22.68 11.64 -40.36
CA VAL A 722 22.16 12.95 -40.78
C VAL A 722 20.77 12.77 -41.37
N ASP A 723 19.81 13.56 -40.90
CA ASP A 723 18.42 13.49 -41.37
C ASP A 723 18.24 14.13 -42.77
N ALA A 724 17.00 14.11 -43.28
CA ALA A 724 16.67 14.70 -44.57
C ALA A 724 16.75 16.25 -44.60
N ASN A 725 16.88 16.91 -43.45
CA ASN A 725 16.96 18.36 -43.29
C ASN A 725 18.41 18.87 -43.10
N GLY A 726 19.34 17.98 -42.73
CA GLY A 726 20.74 18.30 -42.39
C GLY A 726 21.03 18.38 -40.89
N ASN A 727 20.10 17.94 -40.05
CA ASN A 727 20.30 17.81 -38.60
C ASN A 727 21.12 16.55 -38.32
N LYS A 728 22.01 16.61 -37.33
CA LYS A 728 22.72 15.44 -36.83
C LYS A 728 21.92 14.74 -35.74
N HIS A 729 21.97 13.41 -35.80
CA HIS A 729 21.68 12.52 -34.69
C HIS A 729 22.94 11.68 -34.46
N TYR A 730 23.24 11.37 -33.20
CA TYR A 730 24.33 10.50 -32.83
C TYR A 730 23.78 9.27 -32.12
N ILE A 731 24.24 8.09 -32.50
CA ILE A 731 24.02 6.86 -31.75
C ILE A 731 25.36 6.48 -31.13
N VAL A 732 25.40 6.30 -29.82
CA VAL A 732 26.57 5.78 -29.12
C VAL A 732 26.47 4.25 -29.10
N ASP A 733 27.55 3.61 -29.51
CA ASP A 733 27.64 2.16 -29.69
C ASP A 733 28.96 1.70 -29.04
N THR A 734 28.89 0.69 -28.17
CA THR A 734 30.08 0.04 -27.62
C THR A 734 30.93 -0.47 -28.78
N ILE A 735 32.23 -0.17 -28.80
CA ILE A 735 33.09 -0.72 -29.84
C ILE A 735 33.17 -2.23 -29.62
N GLU A 736 32.48 -2.96 -30.47
CA GLU A 736 32.73 -4.38 -30.70
C GLU A 736 34.17 -4.59 -31.20
N HIS A 737 35.14 -4.59 -30.28
CA HIS A 737 36.49 -5.10 -30.49
C HIS A 737 36.49 -6.65 -30.57
N ASN A 738 35.45 -7.22 -31.19
CA ASN A 738 35.00 -8.62 -31.18
C ASN A 738 35.92 -9.63 -31.89
N SER A 739 37.22 -9.33 -31.98
CA SER A 739 38.24 -10.26 -32.44
C SER A 739 39.64 -10.04 -31.86
N SER A 740 39.92 -8.96 -31.11
CA SER A 740 41.31 -8.57 -30.80
C SER A 740 41.78 -9.00 -29.41
N GLU A 741 42.43 -10.17 -29.33
CA GLU A 741 43.03 -10.72 -28.09
C GLU A 741 44.13 -9.84 -27.45
N ALA A 742 44.84 -9.01 -28.22
CA ALA A 742 46.00 -8.25 -27.74
C ALA A 742 46.33 -6.99 -28.58
N LYS A 743 47.10 -6.06 -28.01
CA LYS A 743 47.69 -4.89 -28.72
C LYS A 743 49.16 -4.63 -28.36
N ILE A 744 49.88 -3.92 -29.24
CA ILE A 744 51.26 -3.42 -29.07
C ILE A 744 51.28 -1.95 -29.52
N GLY A 745 51.20 -1.03 -28.56
CA GLY A 745 50.87 0.37 -28.86
C GLY A 745 49.51 0.44 -29.58
N ASP A 746 49.47 1.16 -30.70
CA ASP A 746 48.25 1.31 -31.53
C ASP A 746 48.01 0.12 -32.49
N ARG A 747 48.88 -0.92 -32.49
CA ARG A 747 48.70 -2.13 -33.31
C ARG A 747 47.84 -3.14 -32.56
N PHE A 748 46.67 -3.49 -33.09
CA PHE A 748 45.80 -4.55 -32.56
C PHE A 748 46.00 -5.87 -33.31
N TYR A 749 45.88 -7.00 -32.61
CA TYR A 749 46.09 -8.35 -33.13
C TYR A 749 44.91 -9.25 -32.77
N ASN A 750 44.49 -10.10 -33.70
CA ASN A 750 43.35 -10.98 -33.46
C ASN A 750 43.68 -12.13 -32.49
N THR A 751 44.96 -12.52 -32.41
CA THR A 751 45.44 -13.48 -31.42
C THR A 751 46.66 -12.97 -30.65
N LEU A 752 46.79 -13.42 -29.40
CA LEU A 752 48.00 -13.22 -28.60
C LEU A 752 49.22 -13.86 -29.27
N GLN A 753 49.04 -14.91 -30.08
CA GLN A 753 50.13 -15.51 -30.85
C GLN A 753 50.67 -14.57 -31.94
N GLU A 754 49.79 -13.87 -32.68
CA GLU A 754 50.21 -12.88 -33.68
C GLU A 754 50.99 -11.73 -33.03
N ALA A 755 50.51 -11.20 -31.90
CA ALA A 755 51.24 -10.19 -31.13
C ALA A 755 52.62 -10.73 -30.65
N ILE A 756 52.66 -11.96 -30.12
CA ILE A 756 53.89 -12.62 -29.66
C ILE A 756 54.90 -12.87 -30.80
N ASP A 757 54.44 -13.08 -32.02
CA ASP A 757 55.32 -13.22 -33.18
C ASP A 757 55.83 -11.86 -33.68
N ASP A 758 55.00 -10.81 -33.73
CA ASP A 758 55.36 -9.47 -34.24
C ASP A 758 56.11 -8.56 -33.24
N VAL A 759 56.04 -8.84 -31.92
CA VAL A 759 56.68 -7.99 -30.87
C VAL A 759 58.21 -7.91 -30.99
N GLU A 760 58.78 -6.70 -30.97
CA GLU A 760 60.24 -6.49 -31.00
C GLU A 760 60.91 -6.58 -29.62
N ASP A 761 62.25 -6.59 -29.58
CA ASP A 761 63.05 -6.73 -28.34
C ASP A 761 62.97 -5.44 -27.49
N GLY A 762 62.13 -5.47 -26.44
CA GLY A 762 61.87 -4.36 -25.52
C GLY A 762 60.44 -3.79 -25.59
N GLU A 763 59.59 -4.28 -26.49
CA GLU A 763 58.18 -3.83 -26.58
C GLU A 763 57.28 -4.48 -25.49
N THR A 764 56.09 -3.90 -25.32
CA THR A 764 55.04 -4.38 -24.40
C THR A 764 53.82 -4.84 -25.19
N ILE A 765 53.27 -6.01 -24.84
CA ILE A 765 51.96 -6.46 -25.30
C ILE A 765 50.94 -6.22 -24.19
N THR A 766 49.91 -5.41 -24.47
CA THR A 766 48.72 -5.31 -23.59
C THR A 766 47.73 -6.39 -24.02
N VAL A 767 47.43 -7.33 -23.13
CA VAL A 767 46.48 -8.43 -23.38
C VAL A 767 45.07 -7.98 -23.02
N LEU A 768 44.10 -8.24 -23.91
CA LEU A 768 42.74 -7.71 -23.86
C LEU A 768 41.67 -8.78 -23.57
N THR A 769 42.05 -10.07 -23.50
CA THR A 769 41.12 -11.18 -23.20
C THR A 769 41.79 -12.19 -22.26
N ASP A 770 41.01 -12.85 -21.41
CA ASP A 770 41.55 -13.72 -20.35
C ASP A 770 41.84 -15.17 -20.80
N ASN A 771 42.66 -15.89 -20.03
CA ASN A 771 43.03 -17.30 -20.19
C ASN A 771 43.70 -17.70 -21.51
N LEU A 772 44.16 -16.73 -22.30
CA LEU A 772 44.86 -16.94 -23.57
C LEU A 772 46.18 -17.71 -23.41
N PHE A 773 46.64 -18.29 -24.52
CA PHE A 773 47.86 -19.11 -24.59
C PHE A 773 48.68 -18.78 -25.83
N ALA A 774 50.00 -18.68 -25.68
CA ALA A 774 50.93 -18.50 -26.80
C ALA A 774 52.23 -19.30 -26.66
N ARG A 775 52.83 -19.65 -27.80
CA ARG A 775 54.13 -20.32 -27.93
C ARG A 775 55.16 -19.31 -28.43
N VAL A 776 56.01 -18.87 -27.52
CA VAL A 776 56.99 -17.81 -27.76
C VAL A 776 58.25 -18.38 -28.40
N SER A 777 58.70 -17.76 -29.51
CA SER A 777 59.88 -18.16 -30.25
C SER A 777 60.79 -16.97 -30.59
N GLY A 778 61.96 -17.24 -31.19
CA GLY A 778 62.98 -16.22 -31.43
C GLY A 778 63.85 -15.95 -30.20
N ASN A 779 64.87 -15.10 -30.37
CA ASN A 779 65.64 -14.55 -29.25
C ASN A 779 65.14 -13.12 -29.04
N LYS A 780 64.13 -12.94 -28.17
CA LYS A 780 63.50 -11.64 -27.88
C LYS A 780 63.15 -11.52 -26.39
N THR A 781 62.94 -10.28 -25.95
CA THR A 781 62.54 -9.85 -24.62
C THR A 781 61.36 -8.91 -24.77
N PHE A 782 60.29 -9.06 -23.99
CA PHE A 782 59.11 -8.20 -24.07
C PHE A 782 58.36 -8.19 -22.73
N ALA A 783 57.49 -7.22 -22.51
CA ALA A 783 56.60 -7.16 -21.34
C ALA A 783 55.19 -7.66 -21.67
N ILE A 784 54.50 -8.20 -20.67
CA ILE A 784 53.05 -8.46 -20.73
C ILE A 784 52.35 -7.54 -19.73
N GLU A 785 51.44 -6.72 -20.27
CA GLU A 785 50.48 -5.94 -19.50
C GLU A 785 49.09 -6.60 -19.61
N LYS A 786 48.25 -6.44 -18.59
CA LYS A 786 46.91 -7.02 -18.53
C LYS A 786 45.86 -5.91 -18.53
N GLY A 787 44.94 -5.94 -19.49
CA GLY A 787 43.74 -5.09 -19.47
C GLY A 787 42.75 -5.50 -18.38
N LEU A 788 41.67 -4.73 -18.24
CA LEU A 788 40.57 -5.08 -17.33
C LEU A 788 40.02 -6.49 -17.66
N GLY A 789 39.62 -7.23 -16.62
CA GLY A 789 39.13 -8.61 -16.75
C GLY A 789 40.20 -9.68 -17.05
N VAL A 790 41.44 -9.31 -17.38
CA VAL A 790 42.50 -10.30 -17.67
C VAL A 790 43.19 -10.72 -16.37
N HIS A 791 42.89 -11.94 -15.92
CA HIS A 791 43.47 -12.53 -14.71
C HIS A 791 44.74 -13.35 -15.02
N LYS A 792 44.80 -14.05 -16.16
CA LYS A 792 45.77 -15.11 -16.46
C LYS A 792 46.19 -15.17 -17.93
N VAL A 793 47.50 -15.06 -18.18
CA VAL A 793 48.11 -15.22 -19.51
C VAL A 793 49.07 -16.42 -19.47
N ASN A 794 48.94 -17.35 -20.43
CA ASN A 794 49.65 -18.64 -20.39
C ASN A 794 50.74 -18.71 -21.48
N LEU A 795 51.94 -18.20 -21.19
CA LEU A 795 53.07 -18.27 -22.11
C LEU A 795 53.86 -19.58 -21.99
N SER A 796 54.30 -20.12 -23.12
CA SER A 796 55.15 -21.31 -23.19
C SER A 796 56.28 -21.15 -24.21
N ALA A 797 57.37 -21.91 -24.05
CA ALA A 797 58.49 -21.88 -25.00
C ALA A 797 58.19 -22.75 -26.23
N ALA A 798 58.43 -22.24 -27.44
CA ALA A 798 58.42 -23.04 -28.65
C ALA A 798 59.60 -24.04 -28.69
N ASP A 799 59.42 -25.12 -29.45
CA ASP A 799 60.39 -26.22 -29.56
C ASP A 799 61.80 -25.73 -29.94
N GLY A 800 62.79 -26.12 -29.13
CA GLY A 800 64.18 -25.66 -29.30
C GLY A 800 64.50 -24.30 -28.69
N TYR A 801 63.56 -23.64 -28.02
CA TYR A 801 63.76 -22.41 -27.24
C TYR A 801 63.49 -22.65 -25.75
N LYS A 802 63.88 -21.68 -24.91
CA LYS A 802 63.53 -21.64 -23.49
C LYS A 802 63.06 -20.23 -23.12
N LEU A 803 61.88 -20.18 -22.52
CA LEU A 803 61.26 -19.01 -21.91
C LEU A 803 61.78 -18.85 -20.47
N TYR A 804 61.95 -17.60 -20.07
CA TYR A 804 62.29 -17.17 -18.73
C TYR A 804 61.29 -16.07 -18.35
N ASP A 805 60.55 -16.28 -17.25
CA ASP A 805 59.84 -15.21 -16.56
C ASP A 805 60.84 -14.50 -15.66
N ASN A 806 60.97 -13.18 -15.79
CA ASN A 806 61.89 -12.38 -14.99
C ASN A 806 61.31 -11.95 -13.63
N ASN A 807 60.00 -12.15 -13.41
CA ASN A 807 59.23 -11.78 -12.20
C ASN A 807 59.08 -10.26 -12.01
N ASP A 808 59.26 -9.48 -13.08
CA ASP A 808 59.12 -8.02 -13.15
C ASP A 808 58.09 -7.57 -14.21
N GLY A 809 57.29 -8.51 -14.74
CA GLY A 809 56.38 -8.30 -15.87
C GLY A 809 57.02 -8.59 -17.25
N THR A 810 58.33 -8.83 -17.30
CA THR A 810 59.05 -9.13 -18.56
C THR A 810 59.37 -10.62 -18.75
N TYR A 811 59.35 -11.02 -20.03
CA TYR A 811 59.61 -12.37 -20.49
C TYR A 811 60.80 -12.37 -21.46
N THR A 812 61.74 -13.29 -21.26
CA THR A 812 62.92 -13.45 -22.14
C THR A 812 62.95 -14.82 -22.77
N VAL A 813 63.19 -14.91 -24.08
CA VAL A 813 63.32 -16.19 -24.80
C VAL A 813 64.69 -16.35 -25.44
N LYS A 814 65.28 -17.55 -25.27
CA LYS A 814 66.64 -17.88 -25.75
C LYS A 814 66.67 -19.28 -26.37
N LYS A 815 67.31 -19.42 -27.53
CA LYS A 815 67.47 -20.71 -28.22
C LYS A 815 68.35 -21.70 -27.44
N ASN A 816 67.88 -22.94 -27.30
CA ASN A 816 68.61 -24.01 -26.61
C ASN A 816 69.85 -24.47 -27.40
N LYS A 817 70.93 -24.78 -26.69
CA LYS A 817 72.11 -25.46 -27.27
C LYS A 817 71.90 -26.98 -27.21
N SER A 818 72.01 -27.64 -28.36
CA SER A 818 71.72 -29.07 -28.53
C SER A 818 72.79 -29.99 -27.95
N SER A 819 72.39 -30.93 -27.10
CA SER A 819 73.10 -32.17 -26.76
C SER A 819 72.10 -33.34 -26.71
N SER A 820 72.57 -34.58 -26.79
CA SER A 820 71.76 -35.70 -27.28
C SER A 820 71.21 -36.67 -26.22
N SER A 821 70.10 -37.32 -26.60
CA SER A 821 69.72 -38.71 -26.32
C SER A 821 69.54 -39.17 -24.85
N GLY A 822 68.30 -39.51 -24.50
CA GLY A 822 67.96 -40.35 -23.35
C GLY A 822 66.48 -40.76 -23.40
N SER A 823 66.18 -42.03 -23.70
CA SER A 823 64.82 -42.52 -23.89
C SER A 823 64.12 -42.84 -22.56
N HIS A 824 62.86 -42.39 -22.38
CA HIS A 824 61.92 -43.02 -21.45
C HIS A 824 60.48 -43.01 -22.00
N SER A 825 59.76 -44.08 -21.64
CA SER A 825 58.36 -44.42 -21.89
C SER A 825 57.43 -43.35 -22.52
N LEU A 826 56.97 -43.60 -23.74
CA LEU A 826 55.69 -43.04 -24.21
C LEU A 826 54.57 -43.87 -23.61
N SER A 827 54.00 -43.41 -22.50
CA SER A 827 52.68 -43.89 -22.07
C SER A 827 51.64 -43.31 -23.04
N TYR A 828 51.03 -44.17 -23.85
CA TYR A 828 49.87 -43.79 -24.65
C TYR A 828 48.63 -43.98 -23.78
N GLY A 829 48.29 -42.94 -23.01
CA GLY A 829 47.00 -42.85 -22.34
C GLY A 829 45.86 -43.05 -23.34
N TYR A 830 44.76 -43.63 -22.89
CA TYR A 830 43.60 -43.94 -23.71
C TYR A 830 43.08 -42.70 -24.43
N LYS A 831 42.64 -42.88 -25.68
CA LYS A 831 42.27 -41.74 -26.54
C LYS A 831 40.86 -41.24 -26.20
N ILE A 832 40.74 -39.92 -26.07
CA ILE A 832 39.48 -39.20 -25.99
C ILE A 832 39.10 -38.77 -27.43
N ILE A 833 37.90 -39.13 -27.86
CA ILE A 833 37.37 -38.84 -29.18
C ILE A 833 36.12 -37.97 -29.01
N ILE A 834 35.98 -36.92 -29.80
CA ILE A 834 34.73 -36.15 -29.92
C ILE A 834 33.96 -36.75 -31.11
N ALA A 835 32.67 -37.00 -30.94
CA ALA A 835 31.82 -37.56 -32.00
C ALA A 835 31.82 -36.67 -33.25
N GLU A 836 31.88 -37.27 -34.44
CA GLU A 836 31.86 -36.53 -35.71
C GLU A 836 30.46 -35.97 -35.99
N ASN A 837 30.41 -34.79 -36.63
CA ASN A 837 29.18 -34.04 -36.93
C ASN A 837 28.39 -33.66 -35.66
N ILE A 838 29.02 -32.81 -34.82
CA ILE A 838 28.28 -32.03 -33.82
C ILE A 838 27.62 -30.85 -34.55
N GLU A 839 26.32 -30.71 -34.41
CA GLU A 839 25.51 -29.64 -35.02
C GLU A 839 24.94 -28.74 -33.91
N ASN A 840 24.87 -27.42 -34.18
CA ASN A 840 24.35 -26.39 -33.28
C ASN A 840 25.11 -26.25 -31.94
N GLY A 841 26.41 -26.55 -31.96
CA GLY A 841 27.32 -26.30 -30.85
C GLY A 841 28.66 -27.00 -31.03
N LYS A 842 29.56 -26.77 -30.07
CA LYS A 842 30.97 -27.16 -30.08
C LYS A 842 31.31 -27.91 -28.79
N ILE A 843 32.27 -28.82 -28.89
CA ILE A 843 32.81 -29.59 -27.78
C ILE A 843 34.32 -29.41 -27.78
N LYS A 844 34.90 -29.13 -26.62
CA LYS A 844 36.34 -29.03 -26.38
C LYS A 844 36.71 -29.94 -25.22
N VAL A 845 37.91 -30.52 -25.24
CA VAL A 845 38.44 -31.34 -24.14
C VAL A 845 39.80 -30.82 -23.72
N ASN A 846 40.11 -30.88 -22.42
CA ASN A 846 41.37 -30.36 -21.89
C ASN A 846 42.62 -31.17 -22.31
N ARG A 847 42.44 -32.43 -22.76
CA ARG A 847 43.49 -33.30 -23.28
C ARG A 847 42.92 -34.32 -24.28
N SER A 848 43.73 -34.76 -25.25
CA SER A 848 43.33 -35.74 -26.27
C SER A 848 43.52 -37.21 -25.83
N ASN A 849 44.31 -37.42 -24.77
CA ASN A 849 44.68 -38.72 -24.23
C ASN A 849 44.80 -38.61 -22.69
N ALA A 850 44.45 -39.66 -21.96
CA ALA A 850 44.44 -39.70 -20.49
C ALA A 850 44.71 -41.13 -19.96
N GLU A 851 45.34 -41.29 -18.80
CA GLU A 851 45.54 -42.62 -18.20
C GLU A 851 44.30 -43.09 -17.40
N GLU A 852 44.20 -44.36 -17.05
CA GLU A 852 43.06 -44.86 -16.25
C GLU A 852 43.00 -44.12 -14.89
N GLY A 853 41.83 -43.57 -14.56
CA GLY A 853 41.61 -42.74 -13.36
C GLY A 853 41.98 -41.25 -13.52
N ASP A 854 42.52 -40.79 -14.64
CA ASP A 854 42.70 -39.35 -14.91
C ASP A 854 41.33 -38.63 -14.93
N THR A 855 41.24 -37.47 -14.28
CA THR A 855 40.09 -36.58 -14.46
C THR A 855 40.22 -35.79 -15.77
N VAL A 856 39.27 -36.00 -16.68
CA VAL A 856 39.14 -35.30 -17.95
C VAL A 856 38.08 -34.20 -17.81
N VAL A 857 38.31 -33.03 -18.42
CA VAL A 857 37.36 -31.91 -18.47
C VAL A 857 36.89 -31.72 -19.91
N ILE A 858 35.58 -31.57 -20.08
CA ILE A 858 34.89 -31.29 -21.34
C ILE A 858 34.20 -29.93 -21.21
N THR A 859 34.49 -29.00 -22.09
CA THR A 859 33.72 -27.76 -22.26
C THR A 859 32.72 -27.98 -23.40
N VAL A 860 31.43 -27.70 -23.18
CA VAL A 860 30.39 -27.76 -24.20
C VAL A 860 29.77 -26.38 -24.37
N THR A 861 29.75 -25.88 -25.60
CA THR A 861 29.28 -24.53 -25.93
C THR A 861 28.22 -24.64 -27.02
N PRO A 862 26.94 -24.27 -26.78
CA PRO A 862 25.97 -24.21 -27.85
C PRO A 862 26.34 -23.14 -28.89
N ASP A 863 25.84 -23.28 -30.12
CA ASP A 863 25.81 -22.17 -31.06
C ASP A 863 24.60 -21.26 -30.74
N ASN A 864 24.61 -20.02 -31.22
CA ASN A 864 23.60 -19.02 -30.81
C ASN A 864 22.16 -19.47 -31.15
N GLY A 865 21.23 -19.26 -30.22
CA GLY A 865 19.85 -19.75 -30.29
C GLY A 865 19.65 -21.22 -29.86
N TYR A 866 20.66 -21.88 -29.29
CA TYR A 866 20.57 -23.27 -28.82
C TYR A 866 21.04 -23.43 -27.37
N GLU A 867 20.60 -24.51 -26.72
CA GLU A 867 20.93 -24.90 -25.35
C GLU A 867 21.39 -26.35 -25.25
N ILE A 868 22.12 -26.67 -24.17
CA ILE A 868 22.69 -28.00 -23.94
C ILE A 868 21.61 -28.97 -23.44
N ASN A 869 20.94 -29.69 -24.36
CA ASN A 869 19.95 -30.71 -24.01
C ASN A 869 20.58 -31.85 -23.19
N LYS A 870 21.65 -32.48 -23.70
CA LYS A 870 22.35 -33.61 -23.03
C LYS A 870 23.82 -33.69 -23.43
N VAL A 871 24.68 -33.95 -22.45
CA VAL A 871 26.08 -34.38 -22.63
C VAL A 871 26.23 -35.80 -22.08
N TYR A 872 26.91 -36.68 -22.80
CA TYR A 872 27.30 -38.00 -22.28
C TYR A 872 28.58 -38.51 -22.93
N VAL A 873 29.33 -39.31 -22.18
CA VAL A 873 30.55 -39.98 -22.64
C VAL A 873 30.33 -41.49 -22.58
N LYS A 874 30.89 -42.22 -23.54
CA LYS A 874 30.86 -43.70 -23.59
C LYS A 874 32.26 -44.29 -23.58
N ASP A 875 32.42 -45.45 -22.97
CA ASP A 875 33.60 -46.31 -23.09
C ASP A 875 33.56 -47.14 -24.39
N SER A 876 34.57 -47.99 -24.64
CA SER A 876 34.65 -48.78 -25.88
C SER A 876 33.60 -49.90 -26.01
N ASP A 877 32.91 -50.24 -24.92
CA ASP A 877 31.83 -51.24 -24.87
C ASP A 877 30.44 -50.58 -24.96
N ASP A 878 30.39 -49.34 -25.49
CA ASP A 878 29.18 -48.53 -25.72
C ASP A 878 28.46 -48.08 -24.43
N LYS A 879 29.05 -48.38 -23.26
CA LYS A 879 28.50 -48.13 -21.93
C LYS A 879 28.76 -46.69 -21.51
N LYS A 880 27.71 -46.03 -20.98
CA LYS A 880 27.77 -44.63 -20.55
C LYS A 880 28.56 -44.48 -19.25
N LEU A 881 29.50 -43.55 -19.24
CA LEU A 881 30.24 -43.11 -18.05
C LEU A 881 29.41 -42.11 -17.25
N LYS A 882 29.62 -42.05 -15.93
CA LYS A 882 28.99 -41.07 -15.05
C LYS A 882 29.75 -39.75 -15.15
N LEU A 883 29.06 -38.67 -15.54
CA LEU A 883 29.62 -37.33 -15.54
C LEU A 883 29.31 -36.62 -14.21
N LYS A 884 30.16 -35.64 -13.87
CA LYS A 884 29.89 -34.60 -12.88
C LYS A 884 29.92 -33.25 -13.60
N ASP A 885 28.76 -32.59 -13.66
CA ASP A 885 28.61 -31.20 -14.05
C ASP A 885 29.35 -30.29 -13.04
N ILE A 886 30.00 -29.23 -13.52
CA ILE A 886 30.70 -28.24 -12.70
C ILE A 886 30.32 -26.79 -13.04
N GLY A 887 29.24 -26.58 -13.81
CA GLY A 887 28.72 -25.26 -14.22
C GLY A 887 29.27 -24.76 -15.56
N ASN A 888 28.64 -23.72 -16.10
CA ASN A 888 29.05 -22.99 -17.32
C ASN A 888 29.30 -23.88 -18.56
N GLY A 889 28.57 -25.00 -18.68
CA GLY A 889 28.75 -25.97 -19.78
C GLY A 889 29.96 -26.90 -19.63
N GLU A 890 30.64 -26.90 -18.47
CA GLU A 890 31.77 -27.79 -18.20
C GLU A 890 31.37 -29.08 -17.45
N TYR A 891 31.90 -30.21 -17.93
CA TYR A 891 31.62 -31.55 -17.43
C TYR A 891 32.92 -32.30 -17.16
N THR A 892 32.93 -33.12 -16.11
CA THR A 892 34.09 -33.92 -15.70
C THR A 892 33.77 -35.40 -15.60
N PHE A 893 34.75 -36.25 -15.90
CA PHE A 893 34.68 -37.71 -15.69
C PHE A 893 36.06 -38.30 -15.43
N GLU A 894 36.10 -39.47 -14.80
CA GLU A 894 37.31 -40.28 -14.65
C GLU A 894 37.47 -41.21 -15.86
N MET A 895 38.65 -41.22 -16.45
CA MET A 895 38.95 -42.00 -17.65
C MET A 895 38.99 -43.51 -17.33
N PRO A 896 38.29 -44.38 -18.08
CA PRO A 896 38.35 -45.83 -17.92
C PRO A 896 39.65 -46.43 -18.50
N ASP A 897 39.80 -47.75 -18.39
CA ASP A 897 40.85 -48.58 -19.00
C ASP A 897 40.74 -48.71 -20.54
N SER A 898 40.05 -47.78 -21.20
CA SER A 898 39.68 -47.86 -22.61
C SER A 898 39.47 -46.49 -23.24
N LYS A 899 39.48 -46.43 -24.59
CA LYS A 899 39.15 -45.20 -25.33
C LYS A 899 37.71 -44.75 -25.04
N VAL A 900 37.47 -43.45 -25.10
CA VAL A 900 36.12 -42.88 -24.89
C VAL A 900 35.66 -42.00 -26.03
N GLU A 901 34.35 -41.94 -26.23
CA GLU A 901 33.69 -41.02 -27.16
C GLU A 901 32.78 -40.04 -26.40
N VAL A 902 33.02 -38.75 -26.60
CA VAL A 902 32.28 -37.62 -26.02
C VAL A 902 31.26 -37.13 -27.04
N LYS A 903 29.98 -37.06 -26.63
CA LYS A 903 28.92 -36.46 -27.45
C LYS A 903 28.03 -35.53 -26.62
N ALA A 904 27.71 -34.39 -27.22
CA ALA A 904 26.62 -33.51 -26.81
C ALA A 904 25.50 -33.57 -27.86
N THR A 905 24.31 -33.18 -27.43
CA THR A 905 23.16 -32.86 -28.27
C THR A 905 22.55 -31.58 -27.75
N PHE A 906 22.16 -30.68 -28.65
CA PHE A 906 21.57 -29.40 -28.34
C PHE A 906 20.08 -29.40 -28.68
N ILE A 907 19.30 -28.56 -28.00
CA ILE A 907 17.96 -28.14 -28.44
C ILE A 907 18.05 -26.70 -28.88
N LYS A 908 17.20 -26.27 -29.80
CA LYS A 908 16.98 -24.83 -30.00
C LYS A 908 16.36 -24.29 -28.70
N ALA A 909 16.81 -23.14 -28.22
CA ALA A 909 16.20 -22.48 -27.06
C ALA A 909 14.70 -22.29 -27.34
N GLU A 910 13.83 -22.51 -26.35
CA GLU A 910 12.44 -22.91 -26.65
C GLU A 910 11.67 -21.88 -27.49
N GLU A 911 11.05 -22.39 -28.55
CA GLU A 911 10.37 -21.57 -29.54
C GLU A 911 8.95 -21.20 -29.09
N ASN A 912 8.76 -19.95 -28.68
CA ASN A 912 7.50 -19.25 -28.97
C ASN A 912 7.47 -18.87 -30.47
N SER A 913 7.55 -19.89 -31.34
CA SER A 913 7.47 -19.78 -32.80
C SER A 913 6.06 -19.33 -33.20
N ILE A 914 5.89 -18.57 -34.28
CA ILE A 914 6.71 -18.58 -35.50
C ILE A 914 7.21 -17.18 -35.85
N MET A 915 8.49 -17.06 -36.19
CA MET A 915 8.87 -16.25 -37.36
C MET A 915 9.89 -17.00 -38.24
N PRO A 916 9.71 -17.01 -39.58
CA PRO A 916 10.66 -17.62 -40.50
C PRO A 916 11.80 -16.64 -40.86
N GLU A 917 12.71 -17.17 -41.68
CA GLU A 917 13.51 -16.47 -42.70
C GLU A 917 13.15 -14.98 -42.89
N GLU A 918 14.12 -14.10 -42.60
CA GLU A 918 13.98 -12.65 -42.41
C GLU A 918 12.97 -12.00 -43.37
N ILE A 919 11.73 -11.82 -42.90
CA ILE A 919 10.64 -11.33 -43.75
C ILE A 919 11.00 -9.93 -44.26
N PRO A 920 11.18 -9.74 -45.58
CA PRO A 920 11.65 -8.49 -46.15
C PRO A 920 10.76 -7.32 -45.72
N SER A 921 11.33 -6.13 -45.59
CA SER A 921 10.57 -4.94 -45.18
C SER A 921 9.34 -4.69 -46.08
N GLU A 922 9.45 -5.01 -47.37
CA GLU A 922 8.36 -5.02 -48.37
C GLU A 922 7.19 -6.00 -48.09
N LYS A 923 7.29 -6.87 -47.09
CA LYS A 923 6.24 -7.82 -46.66
C LYS A 923 5.70 -7.60 -45.24
N LYS A 924 6.19 -6.62 -44.49
CA LYS A 924 5.72 -6.33 -43.11
C LYS A 924 5.22 -4.90 -42.92
N ILE A 925 4.35 -4.70 -41.94
CA ILE A 925 3.98 -3.39 -41.40
C ILE A 925 4.56 -3.29 -40.00
N ILE A 926 5.33 -2.23 -39.72
CA ILE A 926 5.95 -1.97 -38.41
C ILE A 926 5.34 -0.70 -37.82
N LEU A 927 4.99 -0.77 -36.55
CA LEU A 927 4.49 0.32 -35.69
C LEU A 927 5.26 0.29 -34.36
N THR A 928 5.41 1.43 -33.69
CA THR A 928 5.88 1.49 -32.30
C THR A 928 4.81 2.19 -31.45
N ILE A 929 4.62 1.78 -30.19
CA ILE A 929 3.68 2.44 -29.27
C ILE A 929 4.05 3.92 -29.10
N ASN A 930 3.03 4.78 -28.99
CA ASN A 930 3.10 6.25 -28.90
C ASN A 930 3.71 6.96 -30.13
N GLU A 931 4.30 6.21 -31.07
CA GLU A 931 4.86 6.75 -32.30
C GLU A 931 3.86 6.92 -33.45
N LYS A 932 4.05 7.97 -34.24
CA LYS A 932 3.23 8.21 -35.45
C LYS A 932 3.89 7.69 -36.73
N VAL A 933 5.19 7.38 -36.68
CA VAL A 933 5.93 6.84 -37.81
C VAL A 933 5.69 5.34 -37.91
N ALA A 934 5.32 4.87 -39.09
CA ALA A 934 5.17 3.44 -39.41
C ALA A 934 6.03 3.07 -40.62
N MET A 935 6.47 1.82 -40.72
CA MET A 935 6.95 1.26 -41.99
C MET A 935 5.87 0.36 -42.58
N VAL A 936 5.25 0.74 -43.69
CA VAL A 936 4.23 -0.06 -44.40
C VAL A 936 4.87 -0.64 -45.66
N PHE A 937 5.14 -1.95 -45.68
CA PHE A 937 5.72 -2.66 -46.82
C PHE A 937 6.97 -1.96 -47.36
N GLY A 938 7.93 -1.70 -46.48
CA GLY A 938 9.22 -1.07 -46.81
C GLY A 938 9.18 0.44 -47.06
N ASN A 939 8.00 1.07 -47.02
CA ASN A 939 7.83 2.51 -47.16
C ASN A 939 7.59 3.15 -45.79
N VAL A 940 8.25 4.25 -45.48
CA VAL A 940 7.91 5.05 -44.30
C VAL A 940 6.59 5.79 -44.56
N VAL A 941 5.61 5.63 -43.68
CA VAL A 941 4.28 6.24 -43.77
C VAL A 941 3.92 6.85 -42.42
N MET A 942 3.45 8.11 -42.44
CA MET A 942 2.99 8.80 -41.24
C MET A 942 1.53 8.46 -40.95
N ASN A 943 1.25 7.94 -39.77
CA ASN A 943 -0.10 7.79 -39.24
C ASN A 943 -0.58 9.10 -38.60
N ASP A 944 -1.88 9.37 -38.54
CA ASP A 944 -2.37 10.66 -38.03
C ASP A 944 -2.47 10.73 -36.49
N VAL A 945 -2.68 9.59 -35.84
CA VAL A 945 -2.46 9.36 -34.40
C VAL A 945 -1.66 8.07 -34.18
N ALA A 946 -1.06 7.91 -33.00
CA ALA A 946 -0.20 6.79 -32.67
C ALA A 946 -0.98 5.53 -32.26
N PRO A 947 -0.35 4.34 -32.23
CA PRO A 947 -0.78 3.23 -31.39
C PRO A 947 -0.64 3.60 -29.91
N ILE A 948 -1.54 3.11 -29.05
CA ILE A 948 -1.39 3.23 -27.59
C ILE A 948 -1.61 1.86 -26.92
N ILE A 949 -1.28 1.74 -25.64
CA ILE A 949 -1.73 0.63 -24.78
C ILE A 949 -2.86 1.16 -23.89
N ARG A 950 -3.95 0.38 -23.74
CA ARG A 950 -5.03 0.64 -22.79
C ARG A 950 -5.62 -0.70 -22.33
N ASN A 951 -5.77 -0.88 -21.03
CA ASN A 951 -6.22 -2.13 -20.39
C ASN A 951 -5.38 -3.34 -20.86
N ASP A 952 -4.06 -3.21 -20.81
CA ASP A 952 -3.06 -4.19 -21.25
C ASP A 952 -3.25 -4.71 -22.69
N ARG A 953 -3.87 -3.90 -23.57
CA ARG A 953 -4.04 -4.20 -24.99
C ARG A 953 -3.55 -3.05 -25.87
N THR A 954 -2.89 -3.41 -26.97
CA THR A 954 -2.53 -2.45 -28.02
C THR A 954 -3.79 -2.01 -28.77
N MET A 955 -4.05 -0.71 -28.74
CA MET A 955 -5.21 -0.07 -29.37
C MET A 955 -4.75 0.81 -30.53
N LEU A 956 -5.45 0.75 -31.66
CA LEU A 956 -5.03 1.40 -32.92
C LEU A 956 -6.13 2.19 -33.63
N PRO A 957 -5.80 3.34 -34.28
CA PRO A 957 -6.68 4.02 -35.21
C PRO A 957 -6.92 3.15 -36.46
N ILE A 958 -7.97 2.33 -36.42
CA ILE A 958 -8.04 1.12 -37.26
C ILE A 958 -7.99 1.37 -38.76
N ARG A 959 -8.42 2.55 -39.22
CA ARG A 959 -8.41 2.93 -40.65
C ARG A 959 -7.04 2.74 -41.30
N PHE A 960 -5.95 3.05 -40.58
CA PHE A 960 -4.59 2.95 -41.10
C PHE A 960 -4.18 1.52 -41.44
N ILE A 961 -4.32 0.60 -40.48
CA ILE A 961 -3.94 -0.81 -40.65
C ILE A 961 -4.94 -1.57 -41.51
N ALA A 962 -6.24 -1.37 -41.34
CA ALA A 962 -7.24 -2.04 -42.15
C ALA A 962 -7.07 -1.70 -43.64
N GLN A 963 -6.85 -0.43 -44.00
CA GLN A 963 -6.59 -0.04 -45.41
C GLN A 963 -5.27 -0.60 -45.93
N SER A 964 -4.22 -0.65 -45.09
CA SER A 964 -2.94 -1.26 -45.46
C SER A 964 -3.05 -2.77 -45.70
N LEU A 965 -3.95 -3.47 -44.98
CA LEU A 965 -4.28 -4.89 -45.16
C LEU A 965 -5.35 -5.15 -46.25
N GLY A 966 -5.69 -4.14 -47.07
CA GLY A 966 -6.61 -4.24 -48.19
C GLY A 966 -8.10 -4.14 -47.85
N ALA A 967 -8.45 -3.89 -46.58
CA ALA A 967 -9.83 -3.77 -46.12
C ALA A 967 -10.36 -2.33 -46.26
N THR A 968 -11.67 -2.19 -46.45
CA THR A 968 -12.35 -0.89 -46.39
C THR A 968 -13.00 -0.69 -45.02
N VAL A 969 -12.92 0.52 -44.47
CA VAL A 969 -13.50 0.89 -43.17
C VAL A 969 -14.55 1.97 -43.38
N THR A 970 -15.74 1.73 -42.87
CA THR A 970 -16.86 2.67 -42.85
C THR A 970 -17.28 2.97 -41.41
N TRP A 971 -17.79 4.17 -41.19
CA TRP A 971 -18.27 4.67 -39.90
C TRP A 971 -19.74 5.02 -40.02
N ASP A 972 -20.54 4.49 -39.10
CA ASP A 972 -21.95 4.83 -38.94
C ASP A 972 -22.09 5.68 -37.67
N GLU A 973 -22.22 7.00 -37.88
CA GLU A 973 -22.33 8.01 -36.83
C GLU A 973 -23.62 7.85 -36.00
N GLN A 974 -24.72 7.39 -36.62
CA GLN A 974 -26.00 7.22 -35.94
C GLN A 974 -25.96 6.05 -34.95
N PHE A 975 -25.25 4.97 -35.31
CA PHE A 975 -25.15 3.76 -34.48
C PHE A 975 -23.81 3.64 -33.75
N GLN A 976 -22.94 4.65 -33.81
CA GLN A 976 -21.57 4.65 -33.27
C GLN A 976 -20.84 3.35 -33.61
N LYS A 977 -20.86 2.97 -34.90
CA LYS A 977 -20.45 1.63 -35.36
C LYS A 977 -19.41 1.71 -36.45
N VAL A 978 -18.29 1.02 -36.23
CA VAL A 978 -17.28 0.72 -37.26
C VAL A 978 -17.72 -0.52 -38.03
N THR A 979 -17.69 -0.47 -39.36
CA THR A 979 -17.85 -1.66 -40.22
C THR A 979 -16.65 -1.80 -41.14
N ILE A 980 -15.94 -2.91 -41.02
CA ILE A 980 -14.75 -3.28 -41.79
C ILE A 980 -15.14 -4.38 -42.79
N MET A 981 -14.78 -4.21 -44.06
CA MET A 981 -15.08 -5.15 -45.15
C MET A 981 -13.79 -5.54 -45.89
N LYS A 982 -13.52 -6.84 -46.02
CA LYS A 982 -12.44 -7.42 -46.84
C LYS A 982 -12.98 -8.68 -47.51
N ASP A 983 -13.10 -8.68 -48.84
CA ASP A 983 -13.74 -9.77 -49.60
C ASP A 983 -15.12 -10.15 -49.02
N ASP A 984 -15.36 -11.42 -48.66
CA ASP A 984 -16.59 -11.91 -48.02
C ASP A 984 -16.60 -11.74 -46.48
N LEU A 985 -15.57 -11.13 -45.88
CA LEU A 985 -15.47 -10.86 -44.44
C LEU A 985 -16.04 -9.47 -44.09
N LYS A 986 -16.96 -9.46 -43.13
CA LYS A 986 -17.54 -8.28 -42.49
C LYS A 986 -17.29 -8.34 -40.98
N ILE A 987 -16.64 -7.31 -40.43
CA ILE A 987 -16.50 -7.09 -38.98
C ILE A 987 -17.29 -5.83 -38.60
N GLU A 988 -18.18 -5.94 -37.63
CA GLU A 988 -18.96 -4.83 -37.07
C GLU A 988 -18.67 -4.65 -35.58
N ILE A 989 -18.27 -3.45 -35.15
CA ILE A 989 -17.95 -3.11 -33.77
C ILE A 989 -18.67 -1.82 -33.38
N ILE A 990 -19.36 -1.82 -32.24
CA ILE A 990 -20.02 -0.65 -31.66
C ILE A 990 -19.11 -0.09 -30.56
N ILE A 991 -18.97 1.24 -30.49
CA ILE A 991 -18.14 1.90 -29.48
C ILE A 991 -18.66 1.63 -28.07
N GLY A 992 -17.75 1.33 -27.14
CA GLY A 992 -18.03 0.94 -25.76
C GLY A 992 -18.58 -0.48 -25.60
N SER A 993 -18.74 -1.26 -26.68
CA SER A 993 -19.21 -2.65 -26.59
C SER A 993 -18.06 -3.63 -26.41
N GLN A 994 -18.23 -4.59 -25.49
CA GLN A 994 -17.35 -5.76 -25.35
C GLN A 994 -17.62 -6.85 -26.41
N THR A 995 -18.51 -6.62 -27.38
CA THR A 995 -18.88 -7.60 -28.41
C THR A 995 -18.73 -7.04 -29.81
N ALA A 996 -17.92 -7.73 -30.62
CA ALA A 996 -17.84 -7.55 -32.07
C ALA A 996 -18.73 -8.56 -32.79
N PHE A 997 -19.11 -8.29 -34.04
CA PHE A 997 -19.83 -9.23 -34.89
C PHE A 997 -19.03 -9.54 -36.16
N ILE A 998 -18.65 -10.80 -36.34
CA ILE A 998 -17.96 -11.29 -37.54
C ILE A 998 -18.95 -12.07 -38.39
N ASN A 999 -19.27 -11.57 -39.58
CA ASN A 999 -20.30 -12.13 -40.48
C ASN A 999 -21.67 -12.36 -39.79
N GLY A 1000 -21.97 -11.57 -38.75
CA GLY A 1000 -23.20 -11.67 -37.94
C GLY A 1000 -23.09 -12.59 -36.72
N VAL A 1001 -21.97 -13.27 -36.49
CA VAL A 1001 -21.68 -14.05 -35.28
C VAL A 1001 -21.03 -13.14 -34.24
N GLY A 1002 -21.59 -13.08 -33.03
CA GLY A 1002 -21.00 -12.32 -31.91
C GLY A 1002 -19.73 -12.99 -31.38
N ILE A 1003 -18.67 -12.20 -31.20
CA ILE A 1003 -17.39 -12.58 -30.62
C ILE A 1003 -17.04 -11.56 -29.52
N GLU A 1004 -16.56 -12.04 -28.39
CA GLU A 1004 -16.12 -11.20 -27.27
C GLU A 1004 -14.78 -10.51 -27.57
N LEU A 1005 -14.65 -9.24 -27.16
CA LEU A 1005 -13.43 -8.46 -27.25
C LEU A 1005 -12.65 -8.53 -25.93
N ASP A 1006 -11.32 -8.48 -26.03
CA ASP A 1006 -10.42 -8.39 -24.87
C ASP A 1006 -10.28 -6.96 -24.32
N SER A 1007 -10.62 -5.94 -25.13
CA SER A 1007 -10.78 -4.54 -24.69
C SER A 1007 -11.84 -3.85 -25.56
N PRO A 1008 -12.73 -2.99 -25.02
CA PRO A 1008 -13.77 -2.35 -25.81
C PRO A 1008 -13.20 -1.25 -26.71
N ALA A 1009 -13.77 -1.10 -27.91
CA ALA A 1009 -13.37 -0.04 -28.84
C ALA A 1009 -13.86 1.34 -28.37
N PHE A 1010 -13.03 2.37 -28.51
CA PHE A 1010 -13.32 3.74 -28.04
C PHE A 1010 -13.08 4.80 -29.13
N VAL A 1011 -13.48 6.04 -28.86
CA VAL A 1011 -13.20 7.22 -29.70
C VAL A 1011 -12.46 8.25 -28.86
N GLU A 1012 -11.39 8.80 -29.40
CA GLU A 1012 -10.52 9.78 -28.75
C GLU A 1012 -9.86 10.65 -29.83
N ASN A 1013 -9.81 11.98 -29.64
CA ASN A 1013 -9.22 12.94 -30.60
C ASN A 1013 -9.73 12.76 -32.05
N ASP A 1014 -11.05 12.61 -32.22
CA ASP A 1014 -11.73 12.28 -33.49
C ASP A 1014 -11.17 11.02 -34.20
N ARG A 1015 -10.61 10.07 -33.46
CA ARG A 1015 -10.11 8.78 -33.97
C ARG A 1015 -10.68 7.60 -33.22
N THR A 1016 -10.96 6.55 -33.97
CA THR A 1016 -11.62 5.35 -33.47
C THR A 1016 -10.59 4.24 -33.25
N TYR A 1017 -10.39 3.89 -31.98
CA TYR A 1017 -9.40 2.94 -31.53
C TYR A 1017 -10.02 1.57 -31.26
N LEU A 1018 -9.45 0.53 -31.88
CA LEU A 1018 -9.86 -0.86 -31.73
C LEU A 1018 -8.68 -1.71 -31.22
N PRO A 1019 -8.94 -2.85 -30.55
CA PRO A 1019 -7.89 -3.81 -30.22
C PRO A 1019 -7.19 -4.30 -31.49
N LEU A 1020 -5.87 -4.07 -31.56
CA LEU A 1020 -5.04 -4.48 -32.68
C LEU A 1020 -5.20 -5.98 -32.96
N ARG A 1021 -5.06 -6.80 -31.91
CA ARG A 1021 -5.03 -8.26 -32.00
C ARG A 1021 -6.26 -8.80 -32.72
N PHE A 1022 -7.44 -8.49 -32.17
CA PHE A 1022 -8.71 -8.91 -32.72
C PHE A 1022 -8.88 -8.57 -34.20
N VAL A 1023 -8.52 -7.36 -34.63
CA VAL A 1023 -8.75 -6.95 -36.03
C VAL A 1023 -7.67 -7.47 -36.98
N ALA A 1024 -6.41 -7.51 -36.58
CA ALA A 1024 -5.32 -8.00 -37.44
C ALA A 1024 -5.43 -9.50 -37.69
N GLU A 1025 -5.66 -10.31 -36.65
CA GLU A 1025 -5.81 -11.77 -36.77
C GLU A 1025 -7.01 -12.11 -37.69
N ASN A 1026 -8.16 -11.44 -37.52
CA ASN A 1026 -9.33 -11.66 -38.37
C ASN A 1026 -9.17 -11.11 -39.81
N LEU A 1027 -8.33 -10.10 -40.04
CA LEU A 1027 -7.99 -9.63 -41.39
C LEU A 1027 -6.94 -10.50 -42.11
N GLY A 1028 -6.49 -11.59 -41.47
CA GLY A 1028 -5.50 -12.52 -42.03
C GLY A 1028 -4.07 -12.04 -41.88
N ALA A 1029 -3.71 -11.50 -40.72
CA ALA A 1029 -2.35 -11.08 -40.41
C ALA A 1029 -1.87 -11.59 -39.05
N SER A 1030 -0.62 -12.06 -39.01
CA SER A 1030 0.08 -12.42 -37.78
C SER A 1030 0.68 -11.19 -37.11
N LEU A 1031 0.85 -11.26 -35.79
CA LEU A 1031 1.45 -10.20 -34.97
C LEU A 1031 2.68 -10.71 -34.21
N ILE A 1032 3.74 -9.93 -34.28
CA ILE A 1032 4.86 -9.97 -33.33
C ILE A 1032 4.72 -8.74 -32.43
N TRP A 1033 4.90 -8.93 -31.14
CA TRP A 1033 5.09 -7.87 -30.17
C TRP A 1033 6.52 -7.99 -29.61
N ASP A 1034 7.28 -6.90 -29.70
CA ASP A 1034 8.60 -6.77 -29.11
C ASP A 1034 8.49 -5.87 -27.88
N GLU A 1035 8.65 -6.46 -26.70
CA GLU A 1035 8.43 -5.80 -25.41
C GLU A 1035 9.51 -4.76 -25.07
N GLN A 1036 10.71 -4.90 -25.64
CA GLN A 1036 11.82 -3.97 -25.40
C GLN A 1036 11.63 -2.71 -26.25
N SER A 1037 11.61 -2.86 -27.58
CA SER A 1037 11.46 -1.74 -28.54
C SER A 1037 10.02 -1.21 -28.68
N LYS A 1038 9.09 -1.72 -27.86
CA LYS A 1038 7.62 -1.47 -27.90
C LYS A 1038 7.05 -1.55 -29.31
N GLN A 1039 7.56 -2.49 -30.12
CA GLN A 1039 7.33 -2.57 -31.55
C GLN A 1039 6.31 -3.65 -31.90
N ILE A 1040 5.29 -3.27 -32.66
CA ILE A 1040 4.40 -4.22 -33.34
C ILE A 1040 4.95 -4.45 -34.75
N THR A 1041 5.21 -5.71 -35.09
CA THR A 1041 5.35 -6.13 -36.49
C THR A 1041 4.11 -6.93 -36.91
N ILE A 1042 3.34 -6.40 -37.85
CA ILE A 1042 2.18 -7.03 -38.49
C ILE A 1042 2.62 -7.64 -39.82
N ILE A 1043 2.30 -8.90 -40.06
CA ILE A 1043 2.67 -9.64 -41.28
C ILE A 1043 1.40 -10.23 -41.89
N PRO A 1044 1.00 -9.81 -43.11
CA PRO A 1044 -0.09 -10.47 -43.83
C PRO A 1044 0.26 -11.94 -44.11
N VAL A 1045 -0.70 -12.83 -43.90
CA VAL A 1045 -0.60 -14.24 -44.27
C VAL A 1045 -1.24 -14.40 -45.66
N GLU A 1046 -0.50 -15.02 -46.59
CA GLU A 1046 -0.95 -15.35 -47.97
C GLU A 1046 -1.79 -16.65 -48.02
#